data_AF-A0AB34KBX4-F1
#
_entry.id   AF-A0AB34KBX4-F1
#
_cell.length_a   1.000
_cell.length_b   1.000
_cell.length_c   1.000
_cell.angle_alpha   90.00
_cell.angle_beta   90.00
_cell.angle_gamma   90.00
#
_symmetry.space_group_name_H-M   'P 1'
#
loop_
_entity.id
_entity.type
_entity.pdbx_description
1 polymer ?
#
loop_
_entity_poly.entity_id
_entity_poly.type
_entity_poly.pdbx_seq_one_letter_code
_entity_poly.pdbx_strand_id
1 'polypeptide(L)'
;MSSMNSRFRKLVGSTRRPSSDKPAPQQTSKTASTSTLTPSAPAASASASNGTSSATNSLASNNSSHQPPSSTSTAPAASASTTSLNMNPQQPLGRPPSYQYANQGNNLGAPHPNQGRPTSPMPPPPINTGGGHAYAPQHQQHMYGQQAPAPPGYPMQQQQAYGYGAPQSTNPLYGRSLAEVEGNNRSKAQLIVGIDFGTTFSGVAFAFATNTEAKEDIIVEWPGAGTQTKQKIPTVLYYDQHQQVVGWGPDIADALAPTGYPKPGVQKVEWFKLQLMLSGNTYIDPINLPPLPPGKSEIDVAADYLFKLRQAMRNQLQKSLGEVFNREERNIRYFLTVPAIWNDAGKAATRAAAIQAGFLRDENDNRLTLITEPEAAAMFCAKTGLLNLKVHDAILIVDCGGGTVDLIAYEVEEESPFTVAECTAGSGDSCGSTALNRNFSNILRAKIRKMKLPDGSKTAGKVYAKCIMDFENRIKADFRNNGQKWAVDVGIEAEFPEAGIEEGYMTFTNEEILQCFEPVVNRILELVRNQIIAIQAQNRLLQNVLVVGGFGASEYLFQQIKLHVPPQFQNKVVRPMDSVAAIVKGAVTAGITERVITSRVARRHYLMATLQPFKEGHHPEQYRVPSLDGKDRCKYTRQIFVQKGQRVKIGEPVKVSFFRQVAPGATLMYEDVLYACDEDVCPEYTKDPRIKEIVTLTSDLSRKNLEKDFERMDTPQGTFYRVYFDIYLTLDGSEFNAELVCQGEVMGRCSARFR
;
A
#
# COMPACT_ATOMS: atom_id res chain seq x y z
N MET A 1 -21.30 -43.08 36.02
CA MET A 1 -21.68 -42.75 37.41
C MET A 1 -21.46 -41.25 37.59
N SER A 2 -22.37 -40.39 38.09
CA SER A 2 -23.84 -40.42 38.24
C SER A 2 -24.25 -38.92 38.27
N SER A 3 -25.21 -38.46 37.46
CA SER A 3 -26.65 -38.32 37.81
C SER A 3 -26.89 -37.29 38.95
N MET A 4 -27.84 -36.33 38.90
CA MET A 4 -29.04 -36.19 38.05
C MET A 4 -29.70 -34.80 38.20
N ASN A 5 -30.41 -34.30 37.16
CA ASN A 5 -31.61 -33.42 37.19
C ASN A 5 -31.60 -32.02 37.89
N SER A 6 -32.51 -31.07 37.65
CA SER A 6 -33.35 -30.54 36.52
C SER A 6 -34.49 -29.68 37.14
N ARG A 7 -35.29 -28.99 36.30
CA ARG A 7 -36.38 -28.00 36.63
C ARG A 7 -35.85 -26.56 36.79
N PHE A 8 -36.46 -25.51 36.23
CA PHE A 8 -37.90 -25.23 36.11
C PHE A 8 -38.42 -24.88 34.69
N ARG A 9 -39.69 -25.23 34.42
CA ARG A 9 -40.55 -24.63 33.37
C ARG A 9 -42.04 -24.90 33.65
N LYS A 10 -42.91 -23.97 33.23
CA LYS A 10 -44.41 -23.97 33.22
C LYS A 10 -45.16 -23.63 34.53
N LEU A 11 -46.11 -22.71 34.45
CA LEU A 11 -47.57 -22.95 34.26
C LEU A 11 -48.10 -21.86 33.27
N VAL A 12 -48.77 -22.16 32.13
CA VAL A 12 -50.22 -22.48 31.90
C VAL A 12 -51.12 -21.22 31.90
N GLY A 13 -52.06 -20.95 30.97
CA GLY A 13 -52.40 -21.60 29.68
C GLY A 13 -53.94 -21.76 29.42
N SER A 14 -54.44 -21.39 28.22
CA SER A 14 -55.76 -21.77 27.61
C SER A 14 -56.01 -20.97 26.30
N THR A 15 -56.78 -21.37 25.26
CA THR A 15 -57.31 -22.67 24.76
C THR A 15 -57.86 -22.49 23.32
N ARG A 16 -57.77 -23.53 22.45
CA ARG A 16 -58.72 -24.04 21.38
C ARG A 16 -59.57 -23.04 20.54
N ARG A 17 -59.91 -23.24 19.25
CA ARG A 17 -59.78 -24.34 18.24
C ARG A 17 -60.02 -23.74 16.80
N PRO A 18 -59.87 -24.50 15.69
CA PRO A 18 -59.78 -23.94 14.33
C PRO A 18 -61.08 -23.99 13.50
N SER A 19 -61.09 -23.31 12.35
CA SER A 19 -62.03 -23.50 11.23
C SER A 19 -61.27 -23.73 9.91
N SER A 20 -61.86 -24.54 9.04
CA SER A 20 -61.37 -24.85 7.69
C SER A 20 -61.78 -23.78 6.67
N ASP A 21 -61.09 -23.71 5.53
CA ASP A 21 -61.64 -24.19 4.25
C ASP A 21 -60.64 -24.09 3.08
N LYS A 22 -60.72 -25.07 2.17
CA LYS A 22 -60.22 -25.01 0.79
C LYS A 22 -61.43 -24.95 -0.14
N PRO A 23 -61.24 -24.51 -1.40
CA PRO A 23 -61.21 -25.54 -2.45
C PRO A 23 -60.05 -25.37 -3.43
N ALA A 24 -59.83 -26.42 -4.23
CA ALA A 24 -58.90 -26.45 -5.36
C ALA A 24 -59.70 -26.82 -6.65
N PRO A 25 -59.10 -27.27 -7.76
CA PRO A 25 -59.11 -26.51 -9.01
C PRO A 25 -59.98 -27.14 -10.12
N GLN A 26 -60.11 -26.46 -11.27
CA GLN A 26 -60.61 -27.06 -12.51
C GLN A 26 -59.66 -26.86 -13.69
N GLN A 27 -59.63 -27.88 -14.56
CA GLN A 27 -58.81 -28.00 -15.75
C GLN A 27 -59.64 -27.75 -17.02
N THR A 28 -59.02 -27.20 -18.07
CA THR A 28 -59.21 -27.55 -19.50
C THR A 28 -58.13 -26.85 -20.33
N SER A 29 -57.64 -27.32 -21.49
CA SER A 29 -57.12 -28.64 -21.89
C SER A 29 -56.67 -28.61 -23.36
N LYS A 30 -55.43 -29.06 -23.67
CA LYS A 30 -54.90 -29.39 -25.03
C LYS A 30 -54.74 -28.16 -25.99
N THR A 31 -53.88 -28.16 -27.01
CA THR A 31 -53.21 -29.23 -27.79
C THR A 31 -51.71 -28.98 -28.10
N ALA A 32 -51.02 -30.04 -28.53
CA ALA A 32 -49.68 -30.06 -29.14
C ALA A 32 -49.66 -29.34 -30.54
N SER A 33 -48.56 -29.19 -31.31
CA SER A 33 -47.38 -30.07 -31.51
C SER A 33 -46.21 -29.41 -32.30
N THR A 34 -44.98 -29.94 -32.12
CA THR A 34 -43.82 -30.07 -33.08
C THR A 34 -43.69 -29.10 -34.28
N SER A 35 -42.53 -28.51 -34.61
CA SER A 35 -41.35 -29.24 -35.15
C SER A 35 -40.07 -28.39 -35.36
N THR A 36 -38.93 -29.09 -35.44
CA THR A 36 -37.56 -28.70 -35.83
C THR A 36 -37.37 -27.88 -37.13
N LEU A 37 -36.37 -26.97 -37.20
CA LEU A 37 -35.15 -27.08 -38.05
C LEU A 37 -34.28 -25.79 -38.12
N THR A 38 -32.98 -26.05 -38.36
CA THR A 38 -31.73 -25.27 -38.62
C THR A 38 -31.73 -23.93 -39.41
N PRO A 39 -30.59 -23.19 -39.45
CA PRO A 39 -30.54 -21.73 -39.66
C PRO A 39 -30.19 -21.28 -41.09
N SER A 40 -30.33 -19.97 -41.35
CA SER A 40 -29.89 -19.31 -42.59
C SER A 40 -29.27 -17.92 -42.37
N ALA A 41 -28.00 -17.78 -42.77
CA ALA A 41 -27.47 -16.60 -43.46
C ALA A 41 -27.84 -16.72 -44.98
N PRO A 42 -27.53 -15.79 -45.92
CA PRO A 42 -26.64 -14.61 -45.82
C PRO A 42 -27.18 -13.33 -46.52
N ALA A 43 -26.37 -12.27 -46.61
CA ALA A 43 -26.13 -11.50 -47.85
C ALA A 43 -25.05 -10.41 -47.65
N ALA A 44 -24.28 -10.12 -48.70
CA ALA A 44 -23.34 -9.01 -48.78
C ALA A 44 -23.28 -8.43 -50.21
N SER A 45 -23.15 -7.11 -50.31
CA SER A 45 -22.70 -6.35 -51.50
C SER A 45 -22.38 -4.91 -51.03
N ALA A 46 -21.28 -4.21 -51.37
CA ALA A 46 -20.39 -4.12 -52.54
C ALA A 46 -20.66 -2.89 -53.44
N SER A 47 -19.98 -1.78 -53.09
CA SER A 47 -19.24 -0.82 -53.95
C SER A 47 -19.80 -0.29 -55.30
N ALA A 48 -19.90 1.05 -55.42
CA ALA A 48 -19.48 1.92 -56.54
C ALA A 48 -19.69 3.40 -56.09
N SER A 49 -18.78 4.39 -56.09
CA SER A 49 -17.71 4.87 -57.01
C SER A 49 -18.15 5.91 -58.05
N ASN A 50 -17.83 7.19 -57.80
CA ASN A 50 -17.45 8.32 -58.70
C ASN A 50 -17.31 9.57 -57.79
N GLY A 51 -16.31 10.47 -57.89
CA GLY A 51 -15.80 11.19 -59.07
C GLY A 51 -16.55 12.54 -59.17
N THR A 52 -15.96 13.74 -59.24
CA THR A 52 -14.57 14.17 -59.52
C THR A 52 -14.41 15.68 -59.20
N SER A 53 -13.18 16.19 -59.00
CA SER A 53 -12.72 17.60 -59.28
C SER A 53 -13.39 18.81 -58.57
N SER A 54 -12.77 19.99 -58.35
CA SER A 54 -11.36 20.47 -58.36
C SER A 54 -11.31 21.94 -57.86
N ALA A 55 -10.09 22.50 -57.70
CA ALA A 55 -9.77 23.95 -57.65
C ALA A 55 -10.32 24.78 -56.44
N THR A 56 -9.51 25.06 -55.41
CA THR A 56 -8.56 26.20 -55.30
C THR A 56 -9.17 27.61 -55.39
N ASN A 57 -9.09 28.37 -54.29
CA ASN A 57 -8.51 29.71 -54.34
C ASN A 57 -7.92 30.13 -52.98
N SER A 58 -6.86 30.92 -53.04
CA SER A 58 -6.03 31.40 -51.93
C SER A 58 -6.25 32.91 -51.66
N LEU A 59 -5.43 33.49 -50.77
CA LEU A 59 -5.33 34.93 -50.43
C LEU A 59 -6.37 35.43 -49.40
N ALA A 60 -6.05 36.31 -48.45
CA ALA A 60 -4.73 36.78 -47.99
C ALA A 60 -4.83 37.33 -46.55
N SER A 61 -3.67 37.58 -45.94
CA SER A 61 -3.50 38.25 -44.66
C SER A 61 -4.22 39.60 -44.54
N ASN A 62 -4.69 39.94 -43.34
CA ASN A 62 -4.54 41.32 -42.88
C ASN A 62 -4.28 41.44 -41.38
N ASN A 63 -3.51 42.47 -41.04
CA ASN A 63 -2.93 42.71 -39.72
C ASN A 63 -3.77 43.78 -38.98
N SER A 64 -3.96 43.67 -37.66
CA SER A 64 -4.17 44.87 -36.81
C SER A 64 -4.01 44.56 -35.34
N SER A 65 -3.10 45.28 -34.71
CA SER A 65 -2.98 45.43 -33.26
C SER A 65 -4.04 46.39 -32.73
N HIS A 66 -4.55 46.16 -31.51
CA HIS A 66 -4.72 47.22 -30.51
C HIS A 66 -4.85 46.63 -29.10
N GLN A 67 -4.28 47.36 -28.15
CA GLN A 67 -4.30 47.13 -26.71
C GLN A 67 -4.73 48.47 -26.04
N PRO A 68 -4.99 48.51 -24.73
CA PRO A 68 -6.30 48.42 -24.10
C PRO A 68 -6.81 49.80 -23.62
N PRO A 69 -7.93 49.84 -22.87
CA PRO A 69 -8.06 50.78 -21.77
C PRO A 69 -8.16 50.07 -20.41
N SER A 70 -7.63 50.73 -19.39
CA SER A 70 -7.67 50.33 -17.98
C SER A 70 -8.91 50.85 -17.26
N SER A 71 -9.33 50.18 -16.17
CA SER A 71 -9.75 50.87 -14.93
C SER A 71 -10.05 49.93 -13.75
N THR A 72 -9.53 50.34 -12.58
CA THR A 72 -10.06 50.17 -11.22
C THR A 72 -10.50 48.78 -10.72
N SER A 73 -9.61 48.18 -9.91
CA SER A 73 -9.99 47.23 -8.86
C SER A 73 -10.64 47.95 -7.67
N THR A 74 -11.66 47.33 -7.07
CA THR A 74 -12.15 47.67 -5.72
C THR A 74 -12.30 46.38 -4.92
N ALA A 75 -11.75 46.37 -3.71
CA ALA A 75 -11.82 45.24 -2.79
C ALA A 75 -12.81 45.55 -1.65
N PRO A 76 -13.66 44.60 -1.22
CA PRO A 76 -14.43 44.74 0.01
C PRO A 76 -13.61 44.28 1.23
N ALA A 77 -13.78 44.99 2.35
CA ALA A 77 -12.95 44.87 3.54
C ALA A 77 -13.33 43.69 4.45
N ALA A 78 -12.35 43.24 5.25
CA ALA A 78 -12.57 42.32 6.35
C ALA A 78 -13.20 43.04 7.56
N SER A 79 -14.18 42.39 8.20
CA SER A 79 -14.80 42.85 9.45
C SER A 79 -14.35 41.94 10.62
N ALA A 80 -13.53 42.50 11.51
CA ALA A 80 -13.18 41.84 12.76
C ALA A 80 -14.25 42.12 13.83
N SER A 81 -14.49 41.16 14.71
CA SER A 81 -15.22 41.39 15.97
C SER A 81 -14.50 40.71 17.12
N THR A 82 -14.32 41.48 18.20
CA THR A 82 -13.54 41.13 19.39
C THR A 82 -14.46 40.73 20.54
N THR A 83 -14.11 39.68 21.27
CA THR A 83 -14.53 39.52 22.68
C THR A 83 -13.45 38.77 23.45
N SER A 84 -13.10 39.30 24.63
CA SER A 84 -11.99 38.86 25.47
C SER A 84 -12.49 38.41 26.85
N LEU A 85 -11.92 37.33 27.40
CA LEU A 85 -12.00 36.99 28.83
C LEU A 85 -10.68 36.31 29.30
N ASN A 86 -10.48 36.26 30.62
CA ASN A 86 -9.16 36.29 31.29
C ASN A 86 -8.48 34.93 31.56
N MET A 87 -7.18 35.00 31.93
CA MET A 87 -6.36 33.98 32.60
C MET A 87 -6.84 33.76 34.07
N ASN A 88 -6.34 32.87 34.95
CA ASN A 88 -5.13 32.01 35.08
C ASN A 88 -5.45 30.95 36.20
N PRO A 89 -4.54 30.15 36.82
CA PRO A 89 -3.13 29.82 36.54
C PRO A 89 -2.72 28.30 36.59
N GLN A 90 -1.58 28.02 35.98
CA GLN A 90 -0.52 27.02 36.28
C GLN A 90 -0.77 25.82 37.24
N GLN A 91 -0.41 24.61 36.75
CA GLN A 91 0.49 23.67 37.46
C GLN A 91 1.40 22.93 36.44
N PRO A 92 2.71 22.69 36.76
CA PRO A 92 3.62 21.95 35.87
C PRO A 92 4.05 20.57 36.41
N LEU A 93 4.05 19.57 35.53
CA LEU A 93 4.69 18.25 35.66
C LEU A 93 5.33 17.93 34.30
N GLY A 94 6.55 17.40 34.15
CA GLY A 94 7.69 17.27 35.03
C GLY A 94 8.88 16.85 34.15
N ARG A 95 10.04 17.53 34.24
CA ARG A 95 11.15 17.36 33.29
C ARG A 95 12.34 16.65 33.97
N PRO A 96 12.94 15.59 33.38
CA PRO A 96 14.11 14.95 33.94
C PRO A 96 15.36 15.87 33.84
N PRO A 97 16.35 15.71 34.74
CA PRO A 97 17.37 16.73 34.97
C PRO A 97 18.48 16.75 33.92
N SER A 98 18.82 17.97 33.47
CA SER A 98 20.05 18.26 32.74
C SER A 98 21.18 18.57 33.73
N TYR A 99 22.34 17.92 33.57
CA TYR A 99 23.54 18.22 34.34
C TYR A 99 23.97 19.69 34.17
N GLN A 100 24.18 20.39 35.30
CA GLN A 100 24.93 21.64 35.35
C GLN A 100 26.18 21.43 36.21
N TYR A 101 27.33 21.78 35.66
CA TYR A 101 28.57 21.91 36.42
C TYR A 101 28.67 23.34 36.96
N ALA A 102 28.97 23.47 38.25
CA ALA A 102 29.28 24.77 38.82
C ALA A 102 30.75 25.13 38.53
N ASN A 103 31.02 26.38 38.17
CA ASN A 103 32.27 27.01 38.57
C ASN A 103 32.09 28.51 38.81
N GLN A 104 32.83 29.02 39.79
CA GLN A 104 32.83 30.43 40.20
C GLN A 104 33.94 31.19 39.45
N GLY A 105 33.81 32.51 39.33
CA GLY A 105 34.98 33.39 39.23
C GLY A 105 34.98 34.41 38.08
N ASN A 106 35.01 35.68 38.47
CA ASN A 106 35.54 36.86 37.74
C ASN A 106 34.91 37.30 36.41
N ASN A 107 33.96 38.25 36.54
CA ASN A 107 34.17 39.66 36.17
C ASN A 107 35.23 39.97 35.09
N LEU A 108 34.81 40.53 33.94
CA LEU A 108 35.09 41.92 33.52
C LEU A 108 34.67 42.18 32.05
N GLY A 109 34.09 43.36 31.79
CA GLY A 109 34.23 44.09 30.52
C GLY A 109 33.32 43.72 29.33
N ALA A 110 32.23 44.47 29.15
CA ALA A 110 31.77 44.84 27.80
C ALA A 110 32.69 45.99 27.27
N PRO A 111 32.82 46.24 25.95
CA PRO A 111 31.71 46.85 25.20
C PRO A 111 31.56 46.50 23.69
N HIS A 112 30.40 46.89 23.15
CA HIS A 112 30.13 47.23 21.73
C HIS A 112 31.07 48.37 21.23
N PRO A 113 31.19 48.77 19.93
CA PRO A 113 30.13 48.70 18.89
C PRO A 113 30.54 48.52 17.39
N ASN A 114 29.49 48.46 16.55
CA ASN A 114 29.33 49.06 15.19
C ASN A 114 30.07 48.56 13.92
N GLN A 115 29.23 48.25 12.92
CA GLN A 115 29.24 48.68 11.49
C GLN A 115 30.46 48.44 10.59
N GLY A 116 30.22 47.72 9.48
CA GLY A 116 31.11 47.72 8.30
C GLY A 116 30.70 46.74 7.19
N ARG A 117 29.95 47.21 6.17
CA ARG A 117 29.88 46.59 4.83
C ARG A 117 31.10 47.10 4.02
N PRO A 118 31.68 46.34 3.07
CA PRO A 118 31.18 46.46 1.69
C PRO A 118 31.38 45.25 0.72
N THR A 119 30.57 45.26 -0.34
CA THR A 119 30.80 44.85 -1.76
C THR A 119 31.48 43.53 -2.17
N SER A 120 30.83 42.83 -3.10
CA SER A 120 31.30 41.70 -3.92
C SER A 120 32.35 42.07 -4.98
N PRO A 121 32.97 41.04 -5.61
CA PRO A 121 33.13 41.03 -7.07
C PRO A 121 32.71 39.68 -7.72
N MET A 122 32.53 39.67 -9.06
CA MET A 122 32.16 38.49 -9.88
C MET A 122 33.37 37.96 -10.73
N PRO A 123 33.25 37.19 -11.85
CA PRO A 123 33.81 35.83 -11.92
C PRO A 123 34.76 35.58 -13.11
N PRO A 124 35.30 34.36 -13.28
CA PRO A 124 35.57 33.81 -14.64
C PRO A 124 35.37 32.26 -14.71
N PRO A 125 35.71 31.54 -15.81
CA PRO A 125 34.99 31.50 -17.10
C PRO A 125 34.68 30.04 -17.57
N PRO A 126 33.95 29.82 -18.69
CA PRO A 126 33.64 28.47 -19.20
C PRO A 126 34.67 27.93 -20.22
N ILE A 127 34.81 26.60 -20.34
CA ILE A 127 35.60 25.92 -21.39
C ILE A 127 34.74 24.88 -22.14
N ASN A 128 35.10 24.70 -23.41
CA ASN A 128 34.32 24.14 -24.51
C ASN A 128 34.78 22.71 -24.88
N THR A 129 33.88 21.85 -25.39
CA THR A 129 34.24 20.58 -26.04
C THR A 129 33.39 20.34 -27.29
N GLY A 130 34.02 20.34 -28.47
CA GLY A 130 33.35 19.98 -29.73
C GLY A 130 34.36 19.71 -30.87
N GLY A 131 34.11 18.63 -31.63
CA GLY A 131 34.88 18.19 -32.81
C GLY A 131 36.09 17.28 -32.50
N GLY A 132 36.38 16.22 -33.27
CA GLY A 132 35.67 15.63 -34.41
C GLY A 132 36.61 14.84 -35.36
N HIS A 133 36.06 13.87 -36.10
CA HIS A 133 36.65 13.16 -37.26
C HIS A 133 37.77 12.12 -37.00
N ALA A 134 38.01 11.07 -37.82
CA ALA A 134 37.20 10.34 -38.83
C ALA A 134 37.96 9.07 -39.34
N TYR A 135 37.31 8.31 -40.24
CA TYR A 135 37.83 7.28 -41.19
C TYR A 135 37.84 5.78 -40.83
N ALA A 136 37.08 5.02 -41.63
CA ALA A 136 37.32 3.63 -42.03
C ALA A 136 38.00 3.60 -43.43
N PRO A 137 38.41 2.42 -43.99
CA PRO A 137 37.51 1.74 -44.94
C PRO A 137 37.65 0.18 -45.15
N GLN A 138 36.50 -0.44 -45.50
CA GLN A 138 36.21 -1.44 -46.58
C GLN A 138 36.81 -2.88 -46.71
N HIS A 139 35.86 -3.86 -46.85
CA HIS A 139 35.75 -5.04 -47.77
C HIS A 139 36.83 -6.17 -47.76
N GLN A 140 36.63 -7.44 -48.21
CA GLN A 140 35.59 -8.21 -48.98
C GLN A 140 35.78 -9.74 -48.65
N GLN A 141 34.80 -10.54 -48.21
CA GLN A 141 33.81 -11.42 -48.93
C GLN A 141 34.27 -12.84 -49.46
N HIS A 142 33.34 -13.83 -49.40
CA HIS A 142 33.35 -15.26 -49.88
C HIS A 142 33.85 -16.34 -48.86
N MET A 143 33.35 -17.59 -48.79
CA MET A 143 32.62 -18.48 -49.74
C MET A 143 31.58 -19.46 -49.07
N TYR A 144 31.02 -20.44 -49.82
CA TYR A 144 29.73 -21.17 -49.61
C TYR A 144 29.71 -22.54 -48.85
N GLY A 145 28.49 -23.01 -48.47
CA GLY A 145 28.10 -24.45 -48.30
C GLY A 145 26.91 -24.70 -47.33
N GLN A 146 25.64 -24.72 -47.76
CA GLN A 146 24.76 -25.83 -48.26
C GLN A 146 24.10 -26.79 -47.22
N GLN A 147 22.90 -27.34 -47.55
CA GLN A 147 21.92 -28.00 -46.66
C GLN A 147 21.54 -29.44 -47.11
N ALA A 148 21.31 -30.36 -46.14
CA ALA A 148 20.32 -31.49 -46.11
C ALA A 148 20.28 -32.53 -47.27
N PRO A 149 19.45 -33.63 -47.29
CA PRO A 149 18.46 -34.16 -46.31
C PRO A 149 18.52 -35.71 -46.04
N ALA A 150 17.47 -36.26 -45.39
CA ALA A 150 17.16 -37.71 -45.18
C ALA A 150 16.42 -38.33 -46.40
N PRO A 151 15.62 -39.46 -46.41
CA PRO A 151 15.00 -40.35 -45.37
C PRO A 151 15.34 -41.86 -45.65
N PRO A 152 14.49 -42.94 -45.59
CA PRO A 152 13.21 -43.26 -44.90
C PRO A 152 13.15 -44.67 -44.19
N GLY A 153 11.98 -45.08 -43.64
CA GLY A 153 11.62 -46.50 -43.38
C GLY A 153 10.54 -46.78 -42.30
N TYR A 154 9.33 -47.19 -42.70
CA TYR A 154 8.18 -47.68 -41.85
C TYR A 154 8.12 -49.25 -41.88
N PRO A 155 7.27 -50.03 -41.13
CA PRO A 155 5.90 -49.71 -40.68
C PRO A 155 5.31 -50.31 -39.35
N MET A 156 4.14 -49.75 -38.98
CA MET A 156 2.90 -50.31 -38.33
C MET A 156 2.83 -51.34 -37.16
N GLN A 157 1.93 -50.97 -36.23
CA GLN A 157 0.79 -51.73 -35.63
C GLN A 157 0.85 -52.46 -34.27
N GLN A 158 -0.18 -52.14 -33.45
CA GLN A 158 -0.95 -52.95 -32.49
C GLN A 158 -0.22 -53.55 -31.26
N GLN A 159 -0.78 -53.75 -30.06
CA GLN A 159 -2.03 -53.44 -29.34
C GLN A 159 -1.92 -54.29 -28.04
N GLN A 160 -2.52 -53.86 -26.92
CA GLN A 160 -2.61 -54.59 -25.63
C GLN A 160 -1.28 -54.86 -24.89
N ALA A 161 -1.21 -55.14 -23.58
CA ALA A 161 -1.96 -54.82 -22.35
C ALA A 161 -1.51 -55.88 -21.31
N TYR A 162 -1.35 -55.48 -20.03
CA TYR A 162 -0.87 -56.32 -18.91
C TYR A 162 0.60 -56.81 -19.05
N GLY A 163 1.38 -57.00 -17.99
CA GLY A 163 1.17 -56.71 -16.57
C GLY A 163 2.13 -57.52 -15.69
N TYR A 164 2.54 -56.94 -14.54
CA TYR A 164 3.31 -57.56 -13.44
C TYR A 164 4.76 -58.02 -13.67
N GLY A 165 5.55 -57.94 -12.59
CA GLY A 165 6.70 -58.85 -12.36
C GLY A 165 8.06 -58.18 -12.15
N ALA A 166 8.33 -57.70 -10.93
CA ALA A 166 9.71 -57.49 -10.49
C ALA A 166 10.39 -58.82 -10.12
N PRO A 167 11.73 -58.88 -10.14
CA PRO A 167 12.45 -59.62 -9.11
C PRO A 167 13.60 -58.81 -8.46
N GLN A 168 13.76 -58.95 -7.15
CA GLN A 168 14.90 -58.45 -6.38
C GLN A 168 15.96 -59.55 -6.17
N SER A 169 17.25 -59.22 -6.33
CA SER A 169 18.41 -59.82 -5.65
C SER A 169 19.71 -59.20 -6.21
N THR A 170 20.81 -58.94 -5.51
CA THR A 170 21.18 -58.89 -4.07
C THR A 170 22.54 -58.16 -3.96
N ASN A 171 22.78 -57.49 -2.81
CA ASN A 171 24.01 -56.85 -2.27
C ASN A 171 25.41 -57.49 -2.61
N PRO A 172 26.58 -56.82 -2.42
CA PRO A 172 26.86 -55.83 -1.35
C PRO A 172 27.81 -54.61 -1.58
N LEU A 173 27.68 -53.66 -0.64
CA LEU A 173 28.63 -52.68 -0.05
C LEU A 173 30.00 -52.37 -0.71
N TYR A 174 30.29 -51.06 -0.82
CA TYR A 174 31.34 -50.40 -0.02
C TYR A 174 30.88 -48.98 0.37
N GLY A 175 31.10 -48.56 1.61
CA GLY A 175 30.49 -47.35 2.17
C GLY A 175 31.42 -46.15 2.36
N ARG A 176 30.82 -44.97 2.52
CA ARG A 176 31.40 -43.84 3.27
C ARG A 176 30.30 -43.14 4.04
N SER A 177 30.52 -42.95 5.35
CA SER A 177 29.59 -42.28 6.25
C SER A 177 29.62 -40.77 6.02
N LEU A 178 28.44 -40.17 5.87
CA LEU A 178 28.16 -38.78 6.19
C LEU A 178 27.02 -38.80 7.20
N ALA A 179 27.15 -38.01 8.27
CA ALA A 179 26.24 -38.07 9.41
C ALA A 179 24.80 -37.72 8.99
N GLU A 180 23.85 -38.55 9.43
CA GLU A 180 22.42 -38.30 9.24
C GLU A 180 22.02 -37.05 10.02
N VAL A 181 21.62 -36.00 9.30
CA VAL A 181 20.73 -34.98 9.87
C VAL A 181 19.37 -35.64 9.98
N GLU A 182 18.90 -35.91 11.22
CA GLU A 182 17.58 -36.51 11.44
C GLU A 182 16.49 -35.69 10.73
N GLY A 183 15.96 -36.27 9.65
CA GLY A 183 14.91 -35.64 8.86
C GLY A 183 13.65 -35.55 9.69
N ASN A 184 13.35 -34.36 10.21
CA ASN A 184 12.09 -34.06 10.90
C ASN A 184 10.93 -33.94 9.90
N ASN A 185 10.72 -35.02 9.15
CA ASN A 185 9.95 -35.09 7.92
C ASN A 185 8.44 -35.26 8.21
N ARG A 186 7.89 -34.35 9.00
CA ARG A 186 6.44 -34.15 9.07
C ARG A 186 6.04 -33.05 8.07
N SER A 187 5.83 -33.51 6.84
CA SER A 187 4.89 -32.91 5.87
C SER A 187 3.70 -32.29 6.61
N LYS A 188 3.67 -30.96 6.68
CA LYS A 188 2.58 -30.20 7.31
C LYS A 188 1.81 -29.50 6.21
N ALA A 189 0.57 -29.96 6.00
CA ALA A 189 -0.38 -29.16 5.24
C ALA A 189 -0.57 -27.80 5.94
N GLN A 190 -0.59 -26.71 5.17
CA GLN A 190 -0.56 -25.35 5.68
C GLN A 190 -1.73 -24.56 5.12
N LEU A 191 -2.49 -23.93 6.02
CA LEU A 191 -3.54 -22.98 5.65
C LEU A 191 -2.94 -21.58 5.56
N ILE A 192 -2.90 -21.04 4.34
CA ILE A 192 -2.41 -19.70 4.02
C ILE A 192 -3.63 -18.83 3.74
N VAL A 193 -3.65 -17.60 4.26
CA VAL A 193 -4.75 -16.66 4.06
C VAL A 193 -4.20 -15.31 3.62
N GLY A 194 -4.58 -14.87 2.42
CA GLY A 194 -4.30 -13.55 1.89
C GLY A 194 -5.45 -12.60 2.22
N ILE A 195 -5.14 -11.45 2.79
CA ILE A 195 -6.11 -10.42 3.20
C ILE A 195 -5.75 -9.12 2.51
N ASP A 196 -6.61 -8.70 1.60
CA ASP A 196 -6.57 -7.35 1.04
C ASP A 196 -7.43 -6.46 1.94
N PHE A 197 -6.78 -5.68 2.80
CA PHE A 197 -7.46 -4.69 3.66
C PHE A 197 -7.49 -3.33 2.94
N GLY A 198 -8.07 -3.23 1.74
CA GLY A 198 -8.11 -1.97 0.99
C GLY A 198 -8.88 -0.83 1.67
N THR A 199 -8.68 0.41 1.19
CA THR A 199 -9.30 1.64 1.78
C THR A 199 -10.82 1.72 1.59
N THR A 200 -11.32 1.25 0.45
CA THR A 200 -12.74 1.31 0.06
C THR A 200 -13.40 -0.07 0.05
N PHE A 201 -12.64 -1.10 -0.32
CA PHE A 201 -13.10 -2.48 -0.35
C PHE A 201 -11.98 -3.43 0.13
N SER A 202 -12.35 -4.43 0.92
CA SER A 202 -11.45 -5.50 1.38
C SER A 202 -11.89 -6.86 0.84
N GLY A 203 -10.94 -7.79 0.70
CA GLY A 203 -11.21 -9.17 0.27
C GLY A 203 -10.36 -10.17 1.05
N VAL A 204 -10.77 -11.44 1.06
CA VAL A 204 -10.00 -12.54 1.65
C VAL A 204 -9.95 -13.71 0.70
N ALA A 205 -8.75 -14.20 0.42
CA ALA A 205 -8.50 -15.43 -0.31
C ALA A 205 -7.67 -16.38 0.57
N PHE A 206 -7.65 -17.66 0.24
CA PHE A 206 -6.91 -18.65 1.02
C PHE A 206 -6.37 -19.75 0.13
N ALA A 207 -5.37 -20.46 0.63
CA ALA A 207 -4.92 -21.72 0.06
C ALA A 207 -4.73 -22.77 1.13
N PHE A 208 -5.08 -24.00 0.78
CA PHE A 208 -4.63 -25.17 1.51
C PHE A 208 -3.46 -25.80 0.74
N ALA A 209 -2.25 -25.55 1.24
CA ALA A 209 -1.02 -26.06 0.65
C ALA A 209 -0.65 -27.41 1.26
N THR A 210 -0.23 -28.34 0.40
CA THR A 210 0.32 -29.66 0.73
C THR A 210 1.66 -29.83 0.00
N ASN A 211 2.41 -30.89 0.29
CA ASN A 211 3.70 -31.14 -0.38
C ASN A 211 3.63 -31.27 -1.91
N THR A 212 2.46 -31.53 -2.49
CA THR A 212 2.29 -31.82 -3.93
C THR A 212 1.35 -30.84 -4.65
N GLU A 213 0.50 -30.12 -3.92
CA GLU A 213 -0.53 -29.25 -4.50
C GLU A 213 -0.91 -28.14 -3.51
N ALA A 214 -1.15 -26.92 -4.03
CA ALA A 214 -1.78 -25.85 -3.29
C ALA A 214 -3.11 -25.46 -3.95
N LYS A 215 -4.22 -25.76 -3.27
CA LYS A 215 -5.55 -25.38 -3.74
C LYS A 215 -5.91 -24.00 -3.23
N GLU A 216 -5.97 -23.03 -4.13
CA GLU A 216 -6.41 -21.64 -3.88
C GLU A 216 -7.92 -21.47 -4.08
N ASP A 217 -8.52 -20.59 -3.27
CA ASP A 217 -9.90 -20.14 -3.42
C ASP A 217 -10.09 -18.72 -2.82
N ILE A 218 -11.22 -18.08 -3.09
CA ILE A 218 -11.56 -16.72 -2.64
C ILE A 218 -12.93 -16.66 -1.96
N ILE A 219 -13.02 -15.96 -0.83
CA ILE A 219 -14.27 -15.80 -0.11
C ILE A 219 -15.18 -14.84 -0.89
N VAL A 220 -16.26 -15.39 -1.45
CA VAL A 220 -17.28 -14.61 -2.18
C VAL A 220 -18.61 -14.46 -1.44
N GLU A 221 -18.88 -15.29 -0.44
CA GLU A 221 -20.09 -15.20 0.38
C GLU A 221 -19.81 -14.43 1.68
N TRP A 222 -20.62 -13.41 1.97
CA TRP A 222 -20.41 -12.54 3.13
C TRP A 222 -21.69 -12.35 3.94
N PRO A 223 -21.60 -12.22 5.29
CA PRO A 223 -22.75 -11.85 6.12
C PRO A 223 -23.43 -10.57 5.58
N GLY A 224 -24.76 -10.53 5.60
CA GLY A 224 -25.54 -9.40 5.08
C GLY A 224 -25.63 -9.27 3.55
N ALA A 225 -24.78 -9.95 2.76
CA ALA A 225 -24.80 -9.83 1.30
C ALA A 225 -25.97 -10.55 0.58
N GLY A 226 -26.78 -11.31 1.32
CA GLY A 226 -27.89 -12.09 0.78
C GLY A 226 -27.38 -13.19 -0.16
N THR A 227 -27.94 -13.25 -1.38
CA THR A 227 -27.52 -14.18 -2.44
C THR A 227 -26.41 -13.62 -3.35
N GLN A 228 -25.89 -12.42 -3.08
CA GLN A 228 -24.85 -11.80 -3.92
C GLN A 228 -23.46 -12.33 -3.56
N THR A 229 -22.78 -12.94 -4.53
CA THR A 229 -21.36 -13.29 -4.44
C THR A 229 -20.48 -12.09 -4.78
N LYS A 230 -19.55 -11.72 -3.89
CA LYS A 230 -18.62 -10.60 -4.09
C LYS A 230 -17.22 -10.94 -3.61
N GLN A 231 -16.23 -10.85 -4.50
CA GLN A 231 -14.81 -11.08 -4.18
C GLN A 231 -14.23 -10.04 -3.19
N LYS A 232 -14.83 -8.84 -3.12
CA LYS A 232 -14.51 -7.80 -2.15
C LYS A 232 -15.77 -7.16 -1.58
N ILE A 233 -15.71 -6.70 -0.33
CA ILE A 233 -16.79 -6.04 0.41
C ILE A 233 -16.39 -4.63 0.87
N PRO A 234 -17.34 -3.70 1.10
CA PRO A 234 -17.01 -2.34 1.50
C PRO A 234 -16.24 -2.26 2.83
N THR A 235 -15.21 -1.41 2.88
CA THR A 235 -14.42 -1.14 4.08
C THR A 235 -15.08 -0.04 4.91
N VAL A 236 -16.22 -0.39 5.51
CA VAL A 236 -17.12 0.54 6.22
C VAL A 236 -17.55 -0.05 7.55
N LEU A 237 -17.63 0.79 8.58
CA LEU A 237 -18.21 0.47 9.87
C LEU A 237 -19.37 1.43 10.19
N TYR A 238 -20.27 0.99 11.06
CA TYR A 238 -21.34 1.80 11.63
C TYR A 238 -21.32 1.66 13.15
N TYR A 239 -21.13 2.79 13.83
CA TYR A 239 -21.09 2.87 15.30
C TYR A 239 -22.36 3.52 15.83
N ASP A 240 -22.89 3.03 16.94
CA ASP A 240 -23.93 3.73 17.70
C ASP A 240 -23.34 4.80 18.63
N GLN A 241 -24.22 5.52 19.32
CA GLN A 241 -23.88 6.51 20.36
C GLN A 241 -23.08 5.94 21.56
N HIS A 242 -22.93 4.62 21.66
CA HIS A 242 -22.18 3.91 22.70
C HIS A 242 -20.86 3.34 22.16
N GLN A 243 -20.45 3.76 20.95
CA GLN A 243 -19.27 3.29 20.23
C GLN A 243 -19.23 1.77 19.99
N GLN A 244 -20.41 1.15 19.89
CA GLN A 244 -20.54 -0.26 19.52
C GLN A 244 -20.79 -0.41 18.02
N VAL A 245 -20.16 -1.41 17.40
CA VAL A 245 -20.32 -1.70 15.96
C VAL A 245 -21.68 -2.36 15.71
N VAL A 246 -22.63 -1.58 15.19
CA VAL A 246 -24.00 -1.99 14.82
C VAL A 246 -24.16 -2.33 13.33
N GLY A 247 -23.08 -2.21 12.55
CA GLY A 247 -23.04 -2.67 11.16
C GLY A 247 -21.63 -2.59 10.59
N TRP A 248 -21.35 -3.39 9.56
CA TRP A 248 -20.05 -3.44 8.90
C TRP A 248 -20.17 -3.98 7.47
N GLY A 249 -19.39 -3.45 6.53
CA GLY A 249 -19.36 -3.93 5.15
C GLY A 249 -20.76 -4.07 4.51
N PRO A 250 -21.20 -5.29 4.12
CA PRO A 250 -22.56 -5.53 3.62
C PRO A 250 -23.60 -5.80 4.71
N ASP A 251 -23.21 -6.03 5.95
CA ASP A 251 -24.09 -6.37 7.08
C ASP A 251 -24.51 -5.10 7.84
N ILE A 252 -25.63 -4.53 7.39
CA ILE A 252 -26.04 -3.15 7.70
C ILE A 252 -27.50 -3.02 8.16
N ALA A 253 -28.19 -4.14 8.39
CA ALA A 253 -29.62 -4.17 8.75
C ALA A 253 -29.93 -3.42 10.06
N ASP A 254 -29.04 -3.56 11.06
CA ASP A 254 -29.17 -2.86 12.34
C ASP A 254 -28.65 -1.41 12.29
N ALA A 255 -27.82 -1.07 11.30
CA ALA A 255 -27.28 0.28 11.12
C ALA A 255 -28.16 1.24 10.32
N LEU A 256 -28.90 0.76 9.30
CA LEU A 256 -29.64 1.61 8.36
C LEU A 256 -31.16 1.62 8.59
N ALA A 257 -31.77 2.78 8.39
CA ALA A 257 -33.22 2.95 8.26
C ALA A 257 -33.70 2.46 6.87
N PRO A 258 -35.02 2.23 6.65
CA PRO A 258 -35.57 1.81 5.35
C PRO A 258 -35.26 2.75 4.17
N THR A 259 -34.82 3.99 4.45
CA THR A 259 -34.34 4.95 3.45
C THR A 259 -32.93 4.65 2.91
N GLY A 260 -32.22 3.66 3.45
CA GLY A 260 -30.82 3.38 3.14
C GLY A 260 -29.81 4.31 3.83
N TYR A 261 -30.23 5.05 4.86
CA TYR A 261 -29.37 5.97 5.61
C TYR A 261 -29.15 5.50 7.05
N PRO A 262 -28.03 5.86 7.70
CA PRO A 262 -27.82 5.54 9.12
C PRO A 262 -29.00 5.95 9.99
N LYS A 263 -29.39 5.08 10.93
CA LYS A 263 -30.41 5.40 11.93
C LYS A 263 -29.95 6.60 12.79
N PRO A 264 -30.86 7.37 13.40
CA PRO A 264 -30.48 8.43 14.33
C PRO A 264 -29.53 7.93 15.41
N GLY A 265 -28.43 8.64 15.65
CA GLY A 265 -27.37 8.22 16.58
C GLY A 265 -26.37 7.20 16.02
N VAL A 266 -26.49 6.77 14.75
CA VAL A 266 -25.52 5.90 14.08
C VAL A 266 -24.56 6.70 13.19
N GLN A 267 -23.26 6.62 13.47
CA GLN A 267 -22.19 7.19 12.67
C GLN A 267 -21.66 6.15 11.68
N LYS A 268 -21.74 6.44 10.37
CA LYS A 268 -20.98 5.72 9.34
C LYS A 268 -19.52 6.18 9.38
N VAL A 269 -18.59 5.23 9.36
CA VAL A 269 -17.14 5.48 9.31
C VAL A 269 -16.54 4.75 8.11
N GLU A 270 -15.81 5.48 7.27
CA GLU A 270 -15.20 4.99 6.04
C GLU A 270 -13.84 5.65 5.79
N TRP A 271 -13.01 5.03 4.94
CA TRP A 271 -11.66 5.49 4.57
C TRP A 271 -10.66 5.56 5.75
N PHE A 272 -11.01 4.98 6.90
CA PHE A 272 -10.20 4.96 8.12
C PHE A 272 -8.82 4.29 7.94
N LYS A 273 -8.63 3.41 6.94
CA LYS A 273 -7.29 2.87 6.60
C LYS A 273 -6.28 4.00 6.38
N LEU A 274 -6.66 5.09 5.71
CA LEU A 274 -5.76 6.22 5.43
C LEU A 274 -5.27 6.93 6.70
N GLN A 275 -6.00 6.82 7.81
CA GLN A 275 -5.59 7.43 9.08
C GLN A 275 -4.40 6.70 9.72
N LEU A 276 -4.19 5.42 9.41
CA LEU A 276 -3.01 4.66 9.83
C LEU A 276 -1.69 5.21 9.24
N MET A 277 -1.72 6.06 8.21
CA MET A 277 -0.53 6.78 7.72
C MET A 277 -0.24 8.09 8.46
N LEU A 278 -1.20 8.62 9.21
CA LEU A 278 -1.04 9.88 9.94
C LEU A 278 -0.30 9.67 11.26
N SER A 279 -0.35 8.45 11.81
CA SER A 279 0.54 7.96 12.86
C SER A 279 2.00 8.13 12.41
N GLY A 280 2.81 8.86 13.18
CA GLY A 280 4.21 9.15 12.83
C GLY A 280 4.46 10.44 12.02
N ASN A 281 3.45 11.28 11.78
CA ASN A 281 3.61 12.70 11.43
C ASN A 281 4.33 12.99 10.07
N THR A 282 3.96 12.28 9.00
CA THR A 282 4.52 12.46 7.63
C THR A 282 3.71 13.37 6.70
N TYR A 283 4.41 13.94 5.71
CA TYR A 283 3.94 14.90 4.68
C TYR A 283 2.84 14.38 3.74
N ILE A 284 1.64 14.19 4.27
CA ILE A 284 0.42 14.09 3.48
C ILE A 284 -0.35 15.38 3.75
N ASP A 285 -0.66 16.15 2.71
CA ASP A 285 -1.62 17.27 2.81
C ASP A 285 -2.83 16.79 3.60
N PRO A 286 -3.33 17.52 4.61
CA PRO A 286 -4.39 17.05 5.48
C PRO A 286 -5.62 16.66 4.65
N ILE A 287 -5.73 15.35 4.38
CA ILE A 287 -6.86 14.80 3.67
C ILE A 287 -8.04 15.03 4.61
N ASN A 288 -9.05 15.76 4.14
CA ASN A 288 -10.33 15.90 4.83
C ASN A 288 -11.04 14.53 4.89
N LEU A 289 -10.54 13.65 5.74
CA LEU A 289 -11.07 12.34 6.06
C LEU A 289 -12.25 12.50 7.03
N PRO A 290 -13.22 11.58 7.01
CA PRO A 290 -14.27 11.54 8.03
C PRO A 290 -13.66 11.45 9.44
N PRO A 291 -14.17 12.20 10.43
CA PRO A 291 -13.70 12.09 11.80
C PRO A 291 -13.97 10.68 12.36
N LEU A 292 -13.05 10.20 13.19
CA LEU A 292 -13.23 8.96 13.95
C LEU A 292 -14.37 9.11 14.98
N PRO A 293 -14.96 7.99 15.45
CA PRO A 293 -15.87 8.02 16.59
C PRO A 293 -15.17 8.60 17.84
N PRO A 294 -15.84 9.46 18.64
CA PRO A 294 -15.29 9.98 19.89
C PRO A 294 -14.65 8.91 20.80
N GLY A 295 -13.37 9.07 21.11
CA GLY A 295 -12.63 8.16 21.99
C GLY A 295 -12.09 6.88 21.34
N LYS A 296 -12.19 6.72 20.01
CA LYS A 296 -11.54 5.64 19.24
C LYS A 296 -10.32 6.19 18.49
N SER A 297 -9.21 5.46 18.52
CA SER A 297 -8.05 5.71 17.65
C SER A 297 -8.25 5.12 16.25
N GLU A 298 -7.37 5.48 15.31
CA GLU A 298 -7.28 4.89 13.98
C GLU A 298 -7.00 3.37 14.04
N ILE A 299 -6.22 2.94 15.04
CA ILE A 299 -5.92 1.53 15.30
C ILE A 299 -7.17 0.81 15.81
N ASP A 300 -7.94 1.40 16.73
CA ASP A 300 -9.18 0.80 17.24
C ASP A 300 -10.21 0.58 16.13
N VAL A 301 -10.41 1.57 15.25
CA VAL A 301 -11.38 1.46 14.15
C VAL A 301 -10.92 0.44 13.10
N ALA A 302 -9.62 0.37 12.82
CA ALA A 302 -9.06 -0.67 11.96
C ALA A 302 -9.21 -2.06 12.59
N ALA A 303 -8.95 -2.20 13.89
CA ALA A 303 -9.10 -3.45 14.64
C ALA A 303 -10.55 -3.93 14.69
N ASP A 304 -11.52 -3.04 14.94
CA ASP A 304 -12.95 -3.36 14.94
C ASP A 304 -13.40 -3.93 13.58
N TYR A 305 -12.92 -3.35 12.47
CA TYR A 305 -13.22 -3.85 11.12
C TYR A 305 -12.53 -5.20 10.85
N LEU A 306 -11.23 -5.29 11.15
CA LEU A 306 -10.45 -6.52 10.98
C LEU A 306 -11.02 -7.67 11.84
N PHE A 307 -11.55 -7.38 13.03
CA PHE A 307 -12.23 -8.35 13.89
C PHE A 307 -13.49 -8.91 13.22
N LYS A 308 -14.36 -8.06 12.67
CA LYS A 308 -15.55 -8.51 11.92
C LYS A 308 -15.17 -9.31 10.66
N LEU A 309 -14.14 -8.87 9.93
CA LEU A 309 -13.59 -9.58 8.77
C LEU A 309 -13.08 -10.98 9.18
N ARG A 310 -12.34 -11.07 10.30
CA ARG A 310 -11.85 -12.33 10.88
C ARG A 310 -13.00 -13.27 11.26
N GLN A 311 -14.07 -12.76 11.86
CA GLN A 311 -15.26 -13.54 12.21
C GLN A 311 -15.94 -14.12 10.96
N ALA A 312 -16.15 -13.30 9.92
CA ALA A 312 -16.74 -13.75 8.66
C ALA A 312 -15.85 -14.79 7.95
N MET A 313 -14.56 -14.52 7.84
CA MET A 313 -13.55 -15.44 7.31
C MET A 313 -13.58 -16.78 8.04
N ARG A 314 -13.48 -16.78 9.38
CA ARG A 314 -13.54 -17.99 10.21
C ARG A 314 -14.80 -18.81 9.92
N ASN A 315 -15.96 -18.16 9.87
CA ASN A 315 -17.23 -18.84 9.62
C ASN A 315 -17.29 -19.47 8.22
N GLN A 316 -16.74 -18.82 7.19
CA GLN A 316 -16.70 -19.38 5.85
C GLN A 316 -15.65 -20.49 5.69
N LEU A 317 -14.44 -20.31 6.21
CA LEU A 317 -13.41 -21.37 6.21
C LEU A 317 -13.87 -22.62 6.99
N GLN A 318 -14.60 -22.44 8.10
CA GLN A 318 -15.16 -23.57 8.85
C GLN A 318 -16.24 -24.33 8.05
N LYS A 319 -17.07 -23.65 7.24
CA LYS A 319 -18.01 -24.32 6.32
C LYS A 319 -17.30 -25.05 5.18
N SER A 320 -16.31 -24.40 4.55
CA SER A 320 -15.64 -24.93 3.35
C SER A 320 -14.63 -26.04 3.64
N LEU A 321 -13.98 -26.01 4.81
CA LEU A 321 -12.89 -26.93 5.18
C LEU A 321 -13.22 -27.84 6.37
N GLY A 322 -14.30 -27.58 7.12
CA GLY A 322 -14.73 -28.40 8.25
C GLY A 322 -13.64 -28.57 9.32
N GLU A 323 -13.43 -29.81 9.75
CA GLU A 323 -12.42 -30.15 10.78
C GLU A 323 -10.98 -29.81 10.39
N VAL A 324 -10.67 -29.67 9.09
CA VAL A 324 -9.34 -29.24 8.65
C VAL A 324 -9.06 -27.82 9.14
N PHE A 325 -10.04 -26.92 9.07
CA PHE A 325 -9.91 -25.56 9.60
C PHE A 325 -9.78 -25.56 11.13
N ASN A 326 -10.56 -26.38 11.85
CA ASN A 326 -10.45 -26.47 13.31
C ASN A 326 -9.05 -26.88 13.78
N ARG A 327 -8.39 -27.79 13.03
CA ARG A 327 -7.02 -28.24 13.34
C ARG A 327 -5.97 -27.18 12.99
N GLU A 328 -6.11 -26.52 11.84
CA GLU A 328 -5.08 -25.59 11.35
C GLU A 328 -5.27 -24.12 11.76
N GLU A 329 -6.38 -23.71 12.39
CA GLU A 329 -6.62 -22.29 12.75
C GLU A 329 -5.43 -21.64 13.47
N ARG A 330 -4.85 -22.34 14.45
CA ARG A 330 -3.72 -21.85 15.25
C ARG A 330 -2.41 -21.77 14.46
N ASN A 331 -2.34 -22.45 13.32
CA ASN A 331 -1.19 -22.52 12.42
C ASN A 331 -1.37 -21.66 11.16
N ILE A 332 -2.50 -20.95 10.99
CA ILE A 332 -2.74 -20.11 9.80
C ILE A 332 -1.63 -19.09 9.67
N ARG A 333 -1.08 -18.99 8.45
CA ARG A 333 -0.21 -17.88 8.04
C ARG A 333 -1.02 -16.85 7.27
N TYR A 334 -0.95 -15.61 7.73
CA TYR A 334 -1.67 -14.46 7.19
C TYR A 334 -0.73 -13.61 6.34
N PHE A 335 -1.17 -13.25 5.14
CA PHE A 335 -0.49 -12.29 4.26
C PHE A 335 -1.42 -11.08 4.10
N LEU A 336 -1.12 -9.99 4.81
CA LEU A 336 -1.98 -8.80 4.89
C LEU A 336 -1.40 -7.67 4.04
N THR A 337 -2.21 -7.10 3.14
CA THR A 337 -1.70 -6.10 2.19
C THR A 337 -1.67 -4.67 2.74
N VAL A 338 -0.57 -3.98 2.47
CA VAL A 338 -0.36 -2.55 2.76
C VAL A 338 0.08 -1.81 1.50
N PRO A 339 -0.29 -0.53 1.29
CA PRO A 339 0.22 0.24 0.15
C PRO A 339 1.75 0.35 0.16
N ALA A 340 2.37 0.54 -1.00
CA ALA A 340 3.83 0.65 -1.11
C ALA A 340 4.39 1.96 -0.51
N ILE A 341 3.56 3.00 -0.39
CA ILE A 341 3.88 4.26 0.28
C ILE A 341 3.71 4.23 1.82
N TRP A 342 3.21 3.13 2.40
CA TRP A 342 3.10 3.03 3.86
C TRP A 342 4.48 3.21 4.50
N ASN A 343 4.61 4.25 5.32
CA ASN A 343 5.75 4.40 6.20
C ASN A 343 5.75 3.27 7.26
N ASP A 344 6.86 3.08 7.95
CA ASP A 344 7.00 1.93 8.84
C ASP A 344 6.11 2.05 10.10
N ALA A 345 5.76 3.28 10.52
CA ALA A 345 4.77 3.53 11.57
C ALA A 345 3.37 3.02 11.17
N GLY A 346 2.91 3.29 9.95
CA GLY A 346 1.63 2.80 9.45
C GLY A 346 1.61 1.28 9.24
N LYS A 347 2.75 0.66 8.95
CA LYS A 347 2.88 -0.81 8.95
C LYS A 347 2.69 -1.37 10.36
N ALA A 348 3.37 -0.78 11.36
CA ALA A 348 3.21 -1.17 12.76
C ALA A 348 1.78 -0.91 13.28
N ALA A 349 1.15 0.20 12.91
CA ALA A 349 -0.25 0.48 13.25
C ALA A 349 -1.21 -0.57 12.64
N THR A 350 -0.94 -0.99 11.40
CA THR A 350 -1.68 -2.09 10.73
C THR A 350 -1.48 -3.42 11.45
N ARG A 351 -0.24 -3.74 11.88
CA ARG A 351 0.09 -4.93 12.67
C ARG A 351 -0.60 -4.93 14.03
N ALA A 352 -0.58 -3.79 14.74
CA ALA A 352 -1.25 -3.59 16.01
C ALA A 352 -2.77 -3.81 15.88
N ALA A 353 -3.40 -3.27 14.83
CA ALA A 353 -4.81 -3.50 14.55
C ALA A 353 -5.12 -4.99 14.28
N ALA A 354 -4.23 -5.72 13.60
CA ALA A 354 -4.37 -7.16 13.38
C ALA A 354 -4.21 -8.00 14.66
N ILE A 355 -3.32 -7.59 15.58
CA ILE A 355 -3.19 -8.18 16.92
C ILE A 355 -4.47 -7.94 17.74
N GLN A 356 -4.94 -6.69 17.81
CA GLN A 356 -6.16 -6.31 18.53
C GLN A 356 -7.43 -7.01 17.97
N ALA A 357 -7.47 -7.25 16.66
CA ALA A 357 -8.50 -8.05 15.99
C ALA A 357 -8.38 -9.58 16.23
N GLY A 358 -7.34 -10.05 16.91
CA GLY A 358 -7.14 -11.47 17.27
C GLY A 358 -6.62 -12.36 16.14
N PHE A 359 -6.03 -11.81 15.07
CA PHE A 359 -5.30 -12.62 14.09
C PHE A 359 -4.04 -13.23 14.71
N LEU A 360 -3.37 -12.46 15.57
CA LEU A 360 -2.16 -12.80 16.31
C LEU A 360 -2.41 -12.83 17.82
N ARG A 361 -1.56 -13.53 18.56
CA ARG A 361 -1.59 -13.57 20.03
C ARG A 361 -0.98 -12.32 20.67
N ASP A 362 0.18 -11.93 20.18
CA ASP A 362 1.02 -10.83 20.67
C ASP A 362 2.07 -10.48 19.59
N GLU A 363 2.98 -9.56 19.90
CA GLU A 363 3.98 -9.08 18.94
C GLU A 363 4.92 -10.17 18.41
N ASN A 364 5.19 -11.21 19.20
CA ASN A 364 6.13 -12.28 18.86
C ASN A 364 5.49 -13.38 17.98
N ASP A 365 4.23 -13.23 17.59
CA ASP A 365 3.50 -14.21 16.79
C ASP A 365 3.78 -14.01 15.28
N ASN A 366 4.87 -14.63 14.80
CA ASN A 366 5.40 -14.51 13.43
C ASN A 366 4.52 -15.16 12.33
N ARG A 367 3.21 -15.30 12.56
CA ARG A 367 2.25 -15.86 11.60
C ARG A 367 1.72 -14.84 10.60
N LEU A 368 1.93 -13.55 10.84
CA LEU A 368 1.56 -12.48 9.91
C LEU A 368 2.79 -12.01 9.13
N THR A 369 2.66 -11.97 7.82
CA THR A 369 3.56 -11.27 6.92
C THR A 369 2.78 -10.10 6.32
N LEU A 370 3.28 -8.87 6.44
CA LEU A 370 2.77 -7.77 5.62
C LEU A 370 3.35 -7.92 4.21
N ILE A 371 2.57 -7.58 3.18
CA ILE A 371 3.02 -7.59 1.78
C ILE A 371 2.56 -6.30 1.12
N THR A 372 3.35 -5.73 0.22
CA THR A 372 2.88 -4.52 -0.46
C THR A 372 1.78 -4.85 -1.48
N GLU A 373 0.76 -4.01 -1.62
CA GLU A 373 -0.35 -4.20 -2.56
C GLU A 373 0.13 -4.44 -4.01
N PRO A 374 1.08 -3.66 -4.58
CA PRO A 374 1.60 -3.93 -5.91
C PRO A 374 2.57 -5.13 -5.99
N GLU A 375 3.25 -5.51 -4.89
CA GLU A 375 4.01 -6.76 -4.82
C GLU A 375 3.09 -7.96 -4.95
N ALA A 376 2.01 -7.99 -4.18
CA ALA A 376 0.98 -9.01 -4.31
C ALA A 376 0.42 -9.06 -5.75
N ALA A 377 0.11 -7.91 -6.35
CA ALA A 377 -0.33 -7.86 -7.74
C ALA A 377 0.71 -8.44 -8.73
N ALA A 378 2.01 -8.17 -8.55
CA ALA A 378 3.07 -8.77 -9.36
C ALA A 378 3.10 -10.31 -9.24
N MET A 379 3.00 -10.83 -8.01
CA MET A 379 2.94 -12.28 -7.73
C MET A 379 1.80 -12.97 -8.51
N PHE A 380 0.62 -12.35 -8.50
CA PHE A 380 -0.54 -12.87 -9.22
C PHE A 380 -0.34 -12.84 -10.74
N CYS A 381 0.21 -11.75 -11.28
CA CYS A 381 0.44 -11.61 -12.72
C CYS A 381 1.52 -12.57 -13.24
N ALA A 382 2.56 -12.84 -12.45
CA ALA A 382 3.59 -13.83 -12.76
C ALA A 382 3.01 -15.25 -12.76
N LYS A 383 2.32 -15.66 -11.67
CA LYS A 383 1.72 -16.99 -11.55
C LYS A 383 0.74 -17.32 -12.68
N THR A 384 -0.05 -16.34 -13.13
CA THR A 384 -1.08 -16.55 -14.16
C THR A 384 -0.52 -16.73 -15.58
N GLY A 385 0.80 -16.62 -15.79
CA GLY A 385 1.40 -16.77 -17.12
C GLY A 385 0.98 -15.69 -18.12
N LEU A 386 0.40 -14.58 -17.64
CA LEU A 386 -0.03 -13.44 -18.46
C LEU A 386 1.15 -12.72 -19.13
N LEU A 387 2.37 -12.97 -18.66
CA LEU A 387 3.59 -12.26 -19.02
C LEU A 387 4.67 -13.28 -19.38
N ASN A 388 5.18 -13.22 -20.60
CA ASN A 388 6.34 -13.99 -21.04
C ASN A 388 7.62 -13.20 -20.70
N LEU A 389 7.93 -13.10 -19.41
CA LEU A 389 9.07 -12.34 -18.90
C LEU A 389 10.34 -13.18 -18.92
N LYS A 390 11.45 -12.56 -19.31
CA LYS A 390 12.78 -13.13 -19.23
C LYS A 390 13.61 -12.47 -18.13
N VAL A 391 14.70 -13.12 -17.73
CA VAL A 391 15.70 -12.47 -16.86
C VAL A 391 16.11 -11.10 -17.42
N HIS A 392 16.19 -10.10 -16.53
CA HIS A 392 16.41 -8.66 -16.80
C HIS A 392 15.27 -7.88 -17.48
N ASP A 393 14.14 -8.52 -17.81
CA ASP A 393 12.93 -7.78 -18.14
C ASP A 393 12.38 -7.05 -16.91
N ALA A 394 11.89 -5.83 -17.12
CA ALA A 394 11.25 -5.03 -16.08
C ALA A 394 9.73 -4.95 -16.28
N ILE A 395 8.98 -5.05 -15.18
CA ILE A 395 7.54 -4.79 -15.12
C ILE A 395 7.27 -3.61 -14.19
N LEU A 396 6.39 -2.69 -14.60
CA LEU A 396 5.89 -1.61 -13.78
C LEU A 396 4.48 -1.95 -13.31
N ILE A 397 4.27 -2.12 -12.01
CA ILE A 397 2.95 -2.23 -11.42
C ILE A 397 2.42 -0.82 -11.16
N VAL A 398 1.16 -0.57 -11.52
CA VAL A 398 0.44 0.68 -11.28
C VAL A 398 -0.86 0.32 -10.56
N ASP A 399 -0.80 0.24 -9.24
CA ASP A 399 -1.95 -0.06 -8.40
C ASP A 399 -2.78 1.21 -8.18
N CYS A 400 -3.90 1.28 -8.88
CA CYS A 400 -4.84 2.38 -8.78
C CYS A 400 -5.92 2.00 -7.78
N GLY A 401 -5.72 2.39 -6.52
CA GLY A 401 -6.54 2.01 -5.38
C GLY A 401 -7.74 2.94 -5.10
N GLY A 402 -8.35 2.69 -3.94
CA GLY A 402 -9.42 3.52 -3.39
C GLY A 402 -8.91 4.82 -2.76
N GLY A 403 -7.90 4.72 -1.90
CA GLY A 403 -7.29 5.85 -1.20
C GLY A 403 -5.98 6.31 -1.82
N THR A 404 -5.10 5.36 -2.11
CA THR A 404 -3.78 5.60 -2.67
C THR A 404 -3.68 5.14 -4.12
N VAL A 405 -2.62 5.58 -4.79
CA VAL A 405 -2.11 5.01 -6.04
C VAL A 405 -0.64 4.72 -5.82
N ASP A 406 -0.22 3.49 -6.09
CA ASP A 406 1.08 2.94 -5.72
C ASP A 406 1.78 2.32 -6.94
N LEU A 407 3.03 2.69 -7.18
CA LEU A 407 3.79 2.27 -8.36
C LEU A 407 5.15 1.71 -7.97
N ILE A 408 5.49 0.56 -8.50
CA ILE A 408 6.78 -0.08 -8.26
C ILE A 408 7.24 -0.86 -9.48
N ALA A 409 8.54 -0.86 -9.73
CA ALA A 409 9.16 -1.55 -10.84
C ALA A 409 9.95 -2.77 -10.33
N TYR A 410 9.73 -3.91 -10.96
CA TYR A 410 10.41 -5.17 -10.65
C TYR A 410 11.21 -5.66 -11.86
N GLU A 411 12.44 -6.09 -11.63
CA GLU A 411 13.31 -6.80 -12.57
C GLU A 411 13.20 -8.29 -12.30
N VAL A 412 13.06 -9.12 -13.33
CA VAL A 412 13.14 -10.58 -13.18
C VAL A 412 14.60 -11.00 -12.98
N GLU A 413 14.88 -11.70 -11.89
CA GLU A 413 16.20 -12.29 -11.60
C GLU A 413 16.26 -13.76 -12.05
N GLU A 414 15.21 -14.54 -11.84
CA GLU A 414 15.07 -15.93 -12.32
C GLU A 414 13.68 -16.19 -12.91
N GLU A 415 13.59 -17.01 -13.96
CA GLU A 415 12.32 -17.39 -14.60
C GLU A 415 11.64 -18.59 -13.90
N SER A 416 12.42 -19.49 -13.31
CA SER A 416 11.93 -20.70 -12.62
C SER A 416 12.95 -21.17 -11.56
N PRO A 417 12.66 -21.03 -10.24
CA PRO A 417 11.48 -20.37 -9.69
C PRO A 417 11.43 -18.89 -10.12
N PHE A 418 10.23 -18.36 -10.36
CA PHE A 418 10.10 -16.95 -10.73
C PHE A 418 10.52 -16.07 -9.55
N THR A 419 11.56 -15.25 -9.72
CA THR A 419 12.04 -14.31 -8.71
C THR A 419 12.28 -12.92 -9.30
N VAL A 420 12.10 -11.90 -8.47
CA VAL A 420 12.25 -10.49 -8.85
C VAL A 420 12.99 -9.66 -7.80
N ALA A 421 13.58 -8.57 -8.26
CA ALA A 421 14.14 -7.52 -7.43
C ALA A 421 13.48 -6.17 -7.72
N GLU A 422 13.37 -5.28 -6.73
CA GLU A 422 12.98 -3.88 -6.98
C GLU A 422 14.03 -3.22 -7.90
N CYS A 423 13.59 -2.67 -9.04
CA CYS A 423 14.43 -1.82 -9.91
C CYS A 423 14.62 -0.46 -9.24
N THR A 424 13.50 0.27 -9.11
CA THR A 424 13.43 1.65 -8.64
C THR A 424 12.80 1.68 -7.26
N ALA A 425 13.03 2.76 -6.52
CA ALA A 425 12.22 3.02 -5.34
C ALA A 425 10.75 3.13 -5.77
N GLY A 426 9.84 2.49 -5.01
CA GLY A 426 8.41 2.66 -5.22
C GLY A 426 8.00 4.13 -5.04
N SER A 427 7.07 4.59 -5.86
CA SER A 427 6.44 5.90 -5.77
C SER A 427 4.94 5.74 -5.56
N GLY A 428 4.25 6.80 -5.15
CA GLY A 428 2.81 6.77 -4.99
C GLY A 428 2.29 8.03 -4.31
N ASP A 429 0.98 8.12 -4.21
CA ASP A 429 0.30 9.35 -3.80
C ASP A 429 -1.12 9.05 -3.29
N SER A 430 -1.69 9.95 -2.49
CA SER A 430 -3.06 9.86 -1.96
C SER A 430 -4.11 10.36 -2.96
N CYS A 431 -4.04 9.85 -4.19
CA CYS A 431 -4.90 10.22 -5.32
C CYS A 431 -5.75 9.04 -5.85
N GLY A 432 -6.20 8.15 -4.96
CA GLY A 432 -7.13 7.07 -5.31
C GLY A 432 -8.54 7.56 -5.64
N SER A 433 -9.41 6.64 -6.08
CA SER A 433 -10.78 6.96 -6.54
C SER A 433 -11.70 7.67 -5.51
N THR A 434 -11.37 7.68 -4.22
CA THR A 434 -12.07 8.49 -3.20
C THR A 434 -11.91 9.99 -3.42
N ALA A 435 -10.83 10.44 -4.06
CA ALA A 435 -10.67 11.84 -4.47
C ALA A 435 -11.74 12.26 -5.51
N LEU A 436 -12.17 11.33 -6.37
CA LEU A 436 -13.28 11.56 -7.32
C LEU A 436 -14.59 11.84 -6.58
N ASN A 437 -14.89 11.04 -5.55
CA ASN A 437 -16.07 11.21 -4.70
C ASN A 437 -16.08 12.58 -4.02
N ARG A 438 -14.91 13.05 -3.54
CA ARG A 438 -14.74 14.37 -2.94
C ARG A 438 -14.99 15.49 -3.95
N ASN A 439 -14.45 15.36 -5.17
CA ASN A 439 -14.62 16.35 -6.23
C ASN A 439 -16.09 16.43 -6.67
N PHE A 440 -16.74 15.28 -6.91
CA PHE A 440 -18.17 15.21 -7.25
C PHE A 440 -19.05 15.77 -6.12
N SER A 441 -18.75 15.45 -4.86
CA SER A 441 -19.43 16.01 -3.69
C SER A 441 -19.39 17.55 -3.65
N ASN A 442 -18.30 18.18 -4.11
CA ASN A 442 -18.20 19.63 -4.19
C ASN A 442 -19.08 20.23 -5.30
N ILE A 443 -19.10 19.60 -6.48
CA ILE A 443 -20.00 20.00 -7.59
C ILE A 443 -21.47 19.84 -7.16
N LEU A 444 -21.82 18.70 -6.58
CA LEU A 444 -23.15 18.41 -6.06
C LEU A 444 -23.59 19.42 -4.99
N ARG A 445 -22.74 19.79 -4.04
CA ARG A 445 -23.03 20.86 -3.06
C ARG A 445 -23.28 22.20 -3.75
N ALA A 446 -22.52 22.53 -4.80
CA ALA A 446 -22.72 23.77 -5.57
C ALA A 446 -24.08 23.76 -6.31
N LYS A 447 -24.50 22.64 -6.89
CA LYS A 447 -25.84 22.49 -7.50
C LYS A 447 -26.95 22.58 -6.45
N ILE A 448 -26.81 21.90 -5.31
CA ILE A 448 -27.79 21.93 -4.21
C ILE A 448 -27.98 23.34 -3.64
N ARG A 449 -26.93 24.17 -3.53
CA ARG A 449 -27.08 25.58 -3.11
C ARG A 449 -28.00 26.38 -4.04
N LYS A 450 -28.03 26.07 -5.34
CA LYS A 450 -28.94 26.72 -6.31
C LYS A 450 -30.40 26.32 -6.12
N MET A 451 -30.70 25.28 -5.33
CA MET A 451 -32.07 24.97 -4.89
C MET A 451 -32.61 26.01 -3.89
N LYS A 452 -31.75 26.88 -3.32
CA LYS A 452 -32.10 27.96 -2.37
C LYS A 452 -32.92 27.47 -1.15
N LEU A 453 -32.69 26.22 -0.74
CA LEU A 453 -33.32 25.60 0.43
C LEU A 453 -32.63 26.03 1.73
N PRO A 454 -33.35 26.07 2.87
CA PRO A 454 -32.75 26.34 4.18
C PRO A 454 -31.67 25.34 4.57
N ASP A 455 -30.70 25.78 5.38
CA ASP A 455 -29.69 24.91 5.96
C ASP A 455 -30.33 23.77 6.77
N GLY A 456 -29.77 22.57 6.65
CA GLY A 456 -30.33 21.36 7.26
C GLY A 456 -31.59 20.79 6.58
N SER A 457 -31.99 21.31 5.40
CA SER A 457 -33.15 20.80 4.66
C SER A 457 -33.05 19.29 4.37
N LYS A 458 -34.09 18.54 4.77
CA LYS A 458 -34.22 17.10 4.50
C LYS A 458 -34.23 16.79 3.01
N THR A 459 -34.80 17.67 2.18
CA THR A 459 -34.83 17.52 0.71
C THR A 459 -33.42 17.62 0.14
N ALA A 460 -32.64 18.62 0.56
CA ALA A 460 -31.24 18.76 0.15
C ALA A 460 -30.39 17.55 0.57
N GLY A 461 -30.59 17.03 1.79
CA GLY A 461 -29.93 15.81 2.27
C GLY A 461 -30.28 14.56 1.44
N LYS A 462 -31.55 14.38 1.08
CA LYS A 462 -32.02 13.28 0.23
C LYS A 462 -31.42 13.35 -1.18
N VAL A 463 -31.47 14.52 -1.82
CA VAL A 463 -30.86 14.79 -3.13
C VAL A 463 -29.37 14.48 -3.09
N TYR A 464 -28.65 15.04 -2.11
CA TYR A 464 -27.22 14.81 -1.93
C TYR A 464 -26.90 13.31 -1.87
N ALA A 465 -27.56 12.57 -0.98
CA ALA A 465 -27.21 11.18 -0.74
C ALA A 465 -27.65 10.24 -1.88
N LYS A 466 -28.72 10.56 -2.62
CA LYS A 466 -29.07 9.90 -3.89
C LYS A 466 -27.96 10.08 -4.94
N CYS A 467 -27.51 11.32 -5.17
CA CYS A 467 -26.45 11.60 -6.14
C CYS A 467 -25.09 10.98 -5.76
N ILE A 468 -24.69 11.01 -4.48
CA ILE A 468 -23.47 10.32 -4.05
C ILE A 468 -23.56 8.80 -4.27
N MET A 469 -24.72 8.19 -3.97
CA MET A 469 -24.92 6.75 -4.14
C MET A 469 -24.86 6.32 -5.61
N ASP A 470 -25.52 7.05 -6.50
CA ASP A 470 -25.51 6.76 -7.94
C ASP A 470 -24.17 7.10 -8.60
N PHE A 471 -23.44 8.09 -8.08
CA PHE A 471 -22.06 8.35 -8.49
C PHE A 471 -21.13 7.18 -8.14
N GLU A 472 -21.19 6.68 -6.90
CA GLU A 472 -20.38 5.55 -6.43
C GLU A 472 -20.71 4.25 -7.20
N ASN A 473 -22.00 3.95 -7.39
CA ASN A 473 -22.44 2.67 -7.94
C ASN A 473 -22.47 2.60 -9.47
N ARG A 474 -22.52 3.74 -10.18
CA ARG A 474 -22.73 3.79 -11.63
C ARG A 474 -21.82 4.79 -12.33
N ILE A 475 -22.01 6.09 -12.10
CA ILE A 475 -21.35 7.16 -12.90
C ILE A 475 -19.82 7.00 -12.88
N LYS A 476 -19.23 6.75 -11.71
CA LYS A 476 -17.77 6.62 -11.55
C LYS A 476 -17.20 5.37 -12.24
N ALA A 477 -17.94 4.26 -12.27
CA ALA A 477 -17.52 3.04 -12.94
C ALA A 477 -17.67 3.12 -14.47
N ASP A 478 -18.75 3.76 -14.91
CA ASP A 478 -19.17 3.80 -16.33
C ASP A 478 -18.61 5.01 -17.10
N PHE A 479 -17.98 5.99 -16.45
CA PHE A 479 -17.42 7.16 -17.14
C PHE A 479 -16.38 6.80 -18.20
N ARG A 480 -16.55 7.34 -19.42
CA ARG A 480 -15.65 7.16 -20.58
C ARG A 480 -15.16 8.49 -21.22
N ASN A 481 -15.62 9.64 -20.73
CA ASN A 481 -15.42 10.95 -21.36
C ASN A 481 -15.87 11.01 -22.85
N ASN A 482 -17.10 10.58 -23.12
CA ASN A 482 -17.68 10.42 -24.47
C ASN A 482 -18.85 11.40 -24.75
N GLY A 483 -19.00 12.46 -23.96
CA GLY A 483 -20.11 13.42 -24.09
C GLY A 483 -21.43 12.97 -23.45
N GLN A 484 -21.46 11.82 -22.78
CA GLN A 484 -22.64 11.33 -22.08
C GLN A 484 -23.06 12.26 -20.94
N LYS A 485 -24.35 12.63 -20.91
CA LYS A 485 -25.01 13.25 -19.75
C LYS A 485 -25.48 12.19 -18.76
N TRP A 486 -25.49 12.52 -17.48
CA TRP A 486 -25.82 11.60 -16.39
C TRP A 486 -27.01 12.15 -15.60
N ALA A 487 -28.19 11.54 -15.78
CA ALA A 487 -29.37 11.82 -14.96
C ALA A 487 -29.37 10.90 -13.72
N VAL A 488 -29.68 11.47 -12.55
CA VAL A 488 -29.84 10.76 -11.27
C VAL A 488 -31.28 10.95 -10.78
N ASP A 489 -32.02 9.86 -10.53
CA ASP A 489 -33.31 9.92 -9.81
C ASP A 489 -33.07 10.34 -8.36
N VAL A 490 -33.44 11.59 -8.05
CA VAL A 490 -33.34 12.16 -6.71
C VAL A 490 -34.60 11.92 -5.87
N GLY A 491 -35.66 11.38 -6.47
CA GLY A 491 -36.90 10.97 -5.80
C GLY A 491 -37.64 12.14 -5.15
N ILE A 492 -37.70 13.30 -5.81
CA ILE A 492 -38.48 14.46 -5.37
C ILE A 492 -39.35 14.95 -6.53
N GLU A 493 -40.55 15.43 -6.21
CA GLU A 493 -41.48 16.00 -7.20
C GLU A 493 -41.20 17.48 -7.50
N ALA A 494 -40.46 18.15 -6.61
CA ALA A 494 -40.13 19.57 -6.75
C ALA A 494 -38.96 19.80 -7.73
N GLU A 495 -39.20 20.65 -8.72
CA GLU A 495 -38.22 21.03 -9.74
C GLU A 495 -37.31 22.17 -9.26
N PHE A 496 -36.05 22.13 -9.70
CA PHE A 496 -35.08 23.18 -9.45
C PHE A 496 -34.18 23.35 -10.70
N PRO A 497 -34.66 24.01 -11.77
CA PRO A 497 -33.91 24.12 -13.04
C PRO A 497 -32.53 24.77 -12.87
N GLU A 498 -32.37 25.76 -11.98
CA GLU A 498 -31.05 26.34 -11.66
C GLU A 498 -30.05 25.30 -11.11
N ALA A 499 -30.54 24.29 -10.37
CA ALA A 499 -29.75 23.17 -9.86
C ALA A 499 -29.63 22.01 -10.87
N GLY A 500 -30.31 22.11 -12.02
CA GLY A 500 -30.43 21.03 -13.01
C GLY A 500 -31.32 19.88 -12.56
N ILE A 501 -32.36 20.16 -11.75
CA ILE A 501 -33.40 19.19 -11.39
C ILE A 501 -34.67 19.47 -12.20
N GLU A 502 -35.03 18.53 -13.07
CA GLU A 502 -36.23 18.55 -13.94
C GLU A 502 -36.83 17.13 -13.93
N GLU A 503 -38.17 17.00 -13.94
CA GLU A 503 -38.88 15.69 -13.91
C GLU A 503 -38.44 14.72 -12.79
N GLY A 504 -37.92 15.24 -11.67
CA GLY A 504 -37.39 14.44 -10.55
C GLY A 504 -35.96 13.90 -10.73
N TYR A 505 -35.26 14.30 -11.79
CA TYR A 505 -33.87 13.91 -12.08
C TYR A 505 -32.89 15.09 -11.93
N MET A 506 -31.80 14.91 -11.18
CA MET A 506 -30.65 15.84 -11.26
C MET A 506 -29.72 15.41 -12.38
N THR A 507 -29.46 16.30 -13.34
CA THR A 507 -28.56 16.03 -14.48
C THR A 507 -27.15 16.58 -14.25
N PHE A 508 -26.14 15.78 -14.62
CA PHE A 508 -24.72 16.16 -14.66
C PHE A 508 -24.18 16.08 -16.09
N THR A 509 -23.38 17.06 -16.51
CA THR A 509 -22.75 17.06 -17.84
C THR A 509 -21.48 16.19 -17.85
N ASN A 510 -21.01 15.85 -19.05
CA ASN A 510 -19.75 15.13 -19.22
C ASN A 510 -18.57 15.92 -18.63
N GLU A 511 -18.59 17.25 -18.73
CA GLU A 511 -17.57 18.17 -18.23
C GLU A 511 -17.58 18.25 -16.69
N GLU A 512 -18.75 18.26 -16.06
CA GLU A 512 -18.87 18.18 -14.59
C GLU A 512 -18.28 16.86 -14.07
N ILE A 513 -18.48 15.73 -14.76
CA ILE A 513 -17.84 14.46 -14.37
C ILE A 513 -16.35 14.47 -14.71
N LEU A 514 -15.92 15.03 -15.85
CA LEU A 514 -14.50 15.15 -16.21
C LEU A 514 -13.71 15.95 -15.16
N GLN A 515 -14.26 17.07 -14.66
CA GLN A 515 -13.69 17.86 -13.57
C GLN A 515 -13.48 17.05 -12.28
N CYS A 516 -14.22 15.96 -12.08
CA CYS A 516 -13.97 15.06 -10.96
C CYS A 516 -12.72 14.20 -11.19
N PHE A 517 -12.49 13.74 -12.42
CA PHE A 517 -11.44 12.79 -12.79
C PHE A 517 -10.11 13.46 -13.14
N GLU A 518 -10.10 14.49 -13.98
CA GLU A 518 -8.89 15.07 -14.57
C GLU A 518 -7.81 15.45 -13.52
N PRO A 519 -8.12 16.15 -12.41
CA PRO A 519 -7.09 16.49 -11.40
C PRO A 519 -6.47 15.27 -10.72
N VAL A 520 -7.20 14.16 -10.67
CA VAL A 520 -6.76 12.90 -10.04
C VAL A 520 -5.93 12.10 -11.05
N VAL A 521 -6.45 11.94 -12.27
CA VAL A 521 -5.76 11.21 -13.35
C VAL A 521 -4.43 11.88 -13.70
N ASN A 522 -4.36 13.21 -13.79
CA ASN A 522 -3.12 13.91 -14.12
C ASN A 522 -1.97 13.61 -13.13
N ARG A 523 -2.26 13.47 -11.83
CA ARG A 523 -1.27 13.05 -10.81
C ARG A 523 -0.78 11.62 -11.07
N ILE A 524 -1.69 10.69 -11.42
CA ILE A 524 -1.35 9.31 -11.77
C ILE A 524 -0.45 9.26 -13.02
N LEU A 525 -0.78 10.04 -14.06
CA LEU A 525 0.02 10.12 -15.28
C LEU A 525 1.45 10.64 -15.02
N GLU A 526 1.61 11.57 -14.08
CA GLU A 526 2.91 12.05 -13.64
C GLU A 526 3.72 10.96 -12.93
N LEU A 527 3.12 10.24 -11.96
CA LEU A 527 3.76 9.12 -11.28
C LEU A 527 4.22 8.03 -12.25
N VAL A 528 3.36 7.63 -13.21
CA VAL A 528 3.69 6.64 -14.24
C VAL A 528 4.85 7.11 -15.09
N ARG A 529 4.83 8.36 -15.57
CA ARG A 529 5.92 8.94 -16.37
C ARG A 529 7.24 8.93 -15.61
N ASN A 530 7.23 9.35 -14.36
CA ASN A 530 8.44 9.44 -13.53
C ASN A 530 9.04 8.05 -13.25
N GLN A 531 8.21 7.02 -13.01
CA GLN A 531 8.72 5.65 -12.88
C GLN A 531 9.27 5.09 -14.20
N ILE A 532 8.64 5.35 -15.35
CA ILE A 532 9.20 4.93 -16.65
C ILE A 532 10.59 5.57 -16.87
N ILE A 533 10.75 6.86 -16.58
CA ILE A 533 12.05 7.55 -16.66
C ILE A 533 13.07 6.90 -15.72
N ALA A 534 12.70 6.58 -14.48
CA ALA A 534 13.61 5.95 -13.52
C ALA A 534 14.06 4.53 -13.95
N ILE A 535 13.15 3.73 -14.54
CA ILE A 535 13.47 2.41 -15.10
C ILE A 535 14.44 2.55 -16.29
N GLN A 536 14.21 3.51 -17.17
CA GLN A 536 15.09 3.79 -18.31
C GLN A 536 16.48 4.29 -17.88
N ALA A 537 16.56 5.12 -16.83
CA ALA A 537 17.82 5.59 -16.28
C ALA A 537 18.69 4.45 -15.69
N GLN A 538 18.09 3.33 -15.29
CA GLN A 538 18.79 2.11 -14.88
C GLN A 538 19.10 1.15 -16.05
N ASN A 539 18.88 1.57 -17.30
CA ASN A 539 19.08 0.75 -18.50
C ASN A 539 18.30 -0.59 -18.48
N ARG A 540 17.08 -0.59 -17.91
CA ARG A 540 16.22 -1.77 -17.81
C ARG A 540 15.15 -1.81 -18.91
N LEU A 541 14.85 -3.00 -19.42
CA LEU A 541 13.89 -3.19 -20.51
C LEU A 541 12.46 -3.33 -19.96
N LEU A 542 11.72 -2.22 -19.91
CA LEU A 542 10.31 -2.24 -19.51
C LEU A 542 9.46 -3.02 -20.52
N GLN A 543 8.95 -4.19 -20.12
CA GLN A 543 8.08 -5.04 -20.93
C GLN A 543 6.59 -4.79 -20.74
N ASN A 544 6.15 -4.49 -19.51
CA ASN A 544 4.73 -4.32 -19.21
C ASN A 544 4.48 -3.23 -18.18
N VAL A 545 3.38 -2.50 -18.35
CA VAL A 545 2.80 -1.57 -17.37
C VAL A 545 1.45 -2.15 -16.96
N LEU A 546 1.38 -2.71 -15.75
CA LEU A 546 0.23 -3.46 -15.26
C LEU A 546 -0.67 -2.56 -14.42
N VAL A 547 -1.82 -2.17 -14.96
CA VAL A 547 -2.81 -1.35 -14.27
C VAL A 547 -3.74 -2.26 -13.45
N VAL A 548 -3.62 -2.16 -12.13
CA VAL A 548 -4.35 -3.00 -11.16
C VAL A 548 -5.12 -2.14 -10.16
N GLY A 549 -5.79 -2.77 -9.20
CA GLY A 549 -6.56 -2.08 -8.17
C GLY A 549 -7.97 -1.70 -8.63
N GLY A 550 -8.81 -1.31 -7.66
CA GLY A 550 -10.23 -1.03 -7.89
C GLY A 550 -10.50 0.17 -8.81
N PHE A 551 -9.65 1.19 -8.79
CA PHE A 551 -9.72 2.32 -9.72
C PHE A 551 -9.08 1.99 -11.07
N GLY A 552 -8.13 1.05 -11.14
CA GLY A 552 -7.56 0.54 -12.39
C GLY A 552 -8.57 -0.12 -13.34
N ALA A 553 -9.72 -0.54 -12.81
CA ALA A 553 -10.89 -0.98 -13.58
C ALA A 553 -11.60 0.17 -14.34
N SER A 554 -11.34 1.44 -14.01
CA SER A 554 -11.89 2.58 -14.74
C SER A 554 -11.31 2.65 -16.15
N GLU A 555 -12.19 2.61 -17.14
CA GLU A 555 -11.77 2.63 -18.54
C GLU A 555 -11.22 3.99 -18.96
N TYR A 556 -11.78 5.10 -18.44
CA TYR A 556 -11.21 6.42 -18.67
C TYR A 556 -9.75 6.49 -18.18
N LEU A 557 -9.48 6.08 -16.94
CA LEU A 557 -8.11 6.06 -16.40
C LEU A 557 -7.17 5.18 -17.23
N PHE A 558 -7.59 3.97 -17.59
CA PHE A 558 -6.76 3.05 -18.38
C PHE A 558 -6.40 3.62 -19.76
N GLN A 559 -7.36 4.22 -20.46
CA GLN A 559 -7.11 4.88 -21.74
C GLN A 559 -6.20 6.10 -21.57
N GLN A 560 -6.37 6.90 -20.51
CA GLN A 560 -5.48 8.03 -20.23
C GLN A 560 -4.04 7.57 -19.96
N ILE A 561 -3.81 6.53 -19.16
CA ILE A 561 -2.47 5.94 -18.96
C ILE A 561 -1.91 5.47 -20.31
N LYS A 562 -2.69 4.71 -21.08
CA LYS A 562 -2.27 4.16 -22.37
C LYS A 562 -1.90 5.22 -23.40
N LEU A 563 -2.57 6.37 -23.42
CA LEU A 563 -2.28 7.47 -24.33
C LEU A 563 -1.04 8.29 -23.92
N HIS A 564 -0.76 8.42 -22.61
CA HIS A 564 0.27 9.32 -22.09
C HIS A 564 1.61 8.64 -21.72
N VAL A 565 1.69 7.32 -21.73
CA VAL A 565 3.01 6.64 -21.77
C VAL A 565 3.68 6.88 -23.13
N PRO A 566 5.03 6.88 -23.21
CA PRO A 566 5.74 7.01 -24.47
C PRO A 566 5.26 5.99 -25.53
N PRO A 567 5.23 6.34 -26.83
CA PRO A 567 4.63 5.53 -27.89
C PRO A 567 5.05 4.04 -27.91
N GLN A 568 6.32 3.76 -27.64
CA GLN A 568 6.87 2.40 -27.57
C GLN A 568 6.32 1.53 -26.44
N PHE A 569 5.67 2.13 -25.43
CA PHE A 569 5.07 1.44 -24.28
C PHE A 569 3.54 1.37 -24.34
N GLN A 570 2.87 2.01 -25.30
CA GLN A 570 1.39 2.02 -25.35
C GLN A 570 0.80 0.61 -25.50
N ASN A 571 1.42 -0.24 -26.32
CA ASN A 571 1.03 -1.65 -26.49
C ASN A 571 1.45 -2.55 -25.31
N LYS A 572 2.20 -2.00 -24.35
CA LYS A 572 2.69 -2.68 -23.13
C LYS A 572 1.85 -2.35 -21.89
N VAL A 573 0.90 -1.42 -21.99
CA VAL A 573 -0.08 -1.12 -20.94
C VAL A 573 -1.18 -2.19 -20.96
N VAL A 574 -1.26 -2.96 -19.87
CA VAL A 574 -2.15 -4.12 -19.74
C VAL A 574 -2.95 -4.00 -18.44
N ARG A 575 -4.24 -4.33 -18.49
CA ARG A 575 -5.07 -4.57 -17.30
C ARG A 575 -5.16 -6.09 -17.12
N PRO A 576 -4.57 -6.67 -16.06
CA PRO A 576 -4.66 -8.11 -15.81
C PRO A 576 -6.11 -8.58 -15.66
N MET A 577 -6.37 -9.83 -16.05
CA MET A 577 -7.61 -10.54 -15.70
C MET A 577 -7.75 -10.54 -14.18
N ASP A 578 -8.97 -10.41 -13.65
CA ASP A 578 -9.24 -10.25 -12.22
C ASP A 578 -8.45 -9.12 -11.52
N SER A 579 -8.08 -8.03 -12.21
CA SER A 579 -7.35 -6.87 -11.64
C SER A 579 -7.88 -6.32 -10.30
N VAL A 580 -9.18 -6.46 -10.03
CA VAL A 580 -9.82 -6.11 -8.74
C VAL A 580 -9.43 -7.07 -7.59
N ALA A 581 -9.23 -8.35 -7.89
CA ALA A 581 -8.86 -9.41 -6.93
C ALA A 581 -7.38 -9.83 -7.04
N ALA A 582 -6.61 -9.26 -7.97
CA ALA A 582 -5.19 -9.56 -8.17
C ALA A 582 -4.36 -9.42 -6.89
N ILE A 583 -4.62 -8.38 -6.10
CA ILE A 583 -3.94 -8.11 -4.81
C ILE A 583 -4.23 -9.23 -3.81
N VAL A 584 -5.50 -9.57 -3.56
CA VAL A 584 -5.85 -10.61 -2.56
C VAL A 584 -5.40 -12.02 -2.98
N LYS A 585 -5.52 -12.36 -4.26
CA LYS A 585 -5.03 -13.65 -4.80
C LYS A 585 -3.50 -13.70 -4.74
N GLY A 586 -2.85 -12.61 -5.10
CA GLY A 586 -1.40 -12.45 -5.05
C GLY A 586 -0.80 -12.58 -3.65
N ALA A 587 -1.49 -12.10 -2.62
CA ALA A 587 -1.10 -12.28 -1.22
C ALA A 587 -1.11 -13.77 -0.81
N VAL A 588 -2.05 -14.57 -1.35
CA VAL A 588 -2.04 -16.04 -1.16
C VAL A 588 -0.88 -16.68 -1.93
N THR A 589 -0.70 -16.31 -3.20
CA THR A 589 0.42 -16.80 -4.03
C THR A 589 1.77 -16.57 -3.34
N ALA A 590 2.00 -15.39 -2.77
CA ALA A 590 3.23 -15.06 -2.03
C ALA A 590 3.51 -15.97 -0.83
N GLY A 591 2.45 -16.45 -0.16
CA GLY A 591 2.58 -17.42 0.93
C GLY A 591 2.84 -18.85 0.48
N ILE A 592 2.49 -19.20 -0.77
CA ILE A 592 2.77 -20.52 -1.35
C ILE A 592 4.18 -20.58 -1.92
N THR A 593 4.59 -19.56 -2.67
CA THR A 593 5.83 -19.57 -3.47
C THR A 593 6.99 -18.85 -2.78
N GLU A 594 7.08 -18.92 -1.45
CA GLU A 594 7.98 -18.14 -0.57
C GLU A 594 9.27 -17.57 -1.21
N ARG A 595 9.56 -16.28 -0.96
CA ARG A 595 10.79 -15.56 -1.36
C ARG A 595 10.92 -15.22 -2.86
N VAL A 596 9.81 -14.90 -3.53
CA VAL A 596 9.87 -14.36 -4.91
C VAL A 596 10.56 -12.99 -4.98
N ILE A 597 10.40 -12.11 -3.98
CA ILE A 597 11.27 -10.92 -3.89
C ILE A 597 12.58 -11.29 -3.21
N THR A 598 13.70 -11.07 -3.91
CA THR A 598 15.06 -11.31 -3.41
C THR A 598 15.66 -10.07 -2.76
N SER A 599 15.35 -8.88 -3.29
CA SER A 599 15.94 -7.62 -2.85
C SER A 599 15.02 -6.41 -3.08
N ARG A 600 15.17 -5.41 -2.20
CA ARG A 600 14.40 -4.16 -2.18
C ARG A 600 15.29 -2.94 -2.33
N VAL A 601 14.74 -1.83 -2.77
CA VAL A 601 15.43 -0.53 -2.81
C VAL A 601 15.06 0.28 -1.57
N ALA A 602 16.08 0.68 -0.81
CA ALA A 602 15.89 1.48 0.40
C ALA A 602 15.30 2.85 0.05
N ARG A 603 14.09 3.12 0.57
CA ARG A 603 13.34 4.37 0.32
C ARG A 603 13.89 5.58 1.08
N ARG A 604 14.75 5.34 2.08
CA ARG A 604 15.25 6.30 3.09
C ARG A 604 16.71 5.99 3.43
N HIS A 605 17.44 6.98 3.91
CA HIS A 605 18.70 6.73 4.62
C HIS A 605 18.36 6.29 6.05
N TYR A 606 18.91 5.15 6.50
CA TYR A 606 18.83 4.70 7.88
C TYR A 606 20.16 4.95 8.59
N LEU A 607 20.13 5.57 9.77
CA LEU A 607 21.34 6.08 10.44
C LEU A 607 21.22 6.13 11.96
N MET A 608 22.36 6.21 12.65
CA MET A 608 22.45 6.41 14.10
C MET A 608 23.36 7.61 14.41
N ALA A 609 23.10 8.29 15.53
CA ALA A 609 24.00 9.31 16.06
C ALA A 609 25.32 8.69 16.55
N THR A 610 26.43 9.37 16.31
CA THR A 610 27.79 8.94 16.66
C THR A 610 28.63 10.12 17.16
N LEU A 611 29.79 9.80 17.73
CA LEU A 611 30.82 10.75 18.20
C LEU A 611 32.05 10.68 17.30
N GLN A 612 32.11 11.52 16.27
CA GLN A 612 33.27 11.62 15.39
C GLN A 612 34.39 12.49 16.01
N PRO A 613 35.67 12.33 15.64
CA PRO A 613 36.74 13.26 16.04
C PRO A 613 36.36 14.71 15.77
N PHE A 614 36.55 15.62 16.73
CA PHE A 614 36.26 17.03 16.48
C PHE A 614 37.24 17.62 15.44
N LYS A 615 36.74 18.51 14.58
CA LYS A 615 37.49 19.14 13.48
C LYS A 615 37.27 20.64 13.59
N GLU A 616 38.29 21.32 14.09
CA GLU A 616 38.30 22.78 14.25
C GLU A 616 37.96 23.46 12.91
N GLY A 617 37.08 24.47 12.95
CA GLY A 617 36.64 25.21 11.76
C GLY A 617 35.68 24.48 10.80
N HIS A 618 35.44 23.17 10.97
CA HIS A 618 34.42 22.41 10.21
C HIS A 618 33.20 22.08 11.07
N HIS A 619 33.40 21.56 12.28
CA HIS A 619 32.30 21.22 13.18
C HIS A 619 31.82 22.44 13.99
N PRO A 620 30.51 22.59 14.26
CA PRO A 620 30.00 23.62 15.16
C PRO A 620 30.55 23.46 16.58
N GLU A 621 31.08 24.52 17.17
CA GLU A 621 31.71 24.47 18.51
C GLU A 621 30.74 24.02 19.61
N GLN A 622 29.45 24.37 19.50
CA GLN A 622 28.39 23.89 20.39
C GLN A 622 28.17 22.36 20.38
N TYR A 623 28.73 21.66 19.38
CA TYR A 623 28.72 20.20 19.26
C TYR A 623 30.02 19.54 19.77
N ARG A 624 31.03 20.32 20.16
CA ARG A 624 32.23 19.81 20.84
C ARG A 624 31.87 19.19 22.19
N VAL A 625 32.44 18.02 22.47
CA VAL A 625 32.38 17.36 23.78
C VAL A 625 33.71 16.63 24.05
N PRO A 626 34.22 16.64 25.30
CA PRO A 626 35.38 15.85 25.66
C PRO A 626 35.05 14.34 25.66
N SER A 627 36.06 13.51 25.42
CA SER A 627 35.95 12.05 25.43
C SER A 627 36.90 11.43 26.47
N LEU A 628 36.67 10.17 26.85
CA LEU A 628 37.48 9.49 27.88
C LEU A 628 38.90 9.21 27.38
N ASP A 629 39.12 9.20 26.06
CA ASP A 629 40.45 9.13 25.44
C ASP A 629 41.24 10.46 25.43
N GLY A 630 40.71 11.51 26.09
CA GLY A 630 41.33 12.83 26.16
C GLY A 630 41.24 13.66 24.87
N LYS A 631 40.52 13.19 23.85
CA LYS A 631 40.32 13.90 22.58
C LYS A 631 38.91 14.44 22.46
N ASP A 632 38.77 15.61 21.85
CA ASP A 632 37.47 16.20 21.58
C ASP A 632 36.72 15.45 20.46
N ARG A 633 35.40 15.36 20.62
CA ARG A 633 34.46 14.73 19.69
C ARG A 633 33.35 15.68 19.31
N CYS A 634 32.75 15.45 18.15
CA CYS A 634 31.54 16.14 17.70
C CYS A 634 30.32 15.24 17.95
N LYS A 635 29.40 15.69 18.81
CA LYS A 635 28.12 15.02 19.04
C LYS A 635 27.13 15.31 17.91
N TYR A 636 26.11 14.47 17.79
CA TYR A 636 25.08 14.53 16.74
C TYR A 636 25.58 14.29 15.30
N THR A 637 26.85 13.96 15.06
CA THR A 637 27.28 13.43 13.76
C THR A 637 26.64 12.07 13.49
N ARG A 638 26.43 11.69 12.22
CA ARG A 638 25.77 10.42 11.85
C ARG A 638 26.71 9.33 11.34
N GLN A 639 26.35 8.07 11.58
CA GLN A 639 26.76 6.93 10.76
C GLN A 639 25.53 6.40 10.02
N ILE A 640 25.61 6.29 8.68
CA ILE A 640 24.57 5.66 7.87
C ILE A 640 24.82 4.14 7.83
N PHE A 641 23.75 3.36 8.03
CA PHE A 641 23.72 1.91 7.80
C PHE A 641 23.38 1.60 6.35
N VAL A 642 22.31 2.23 5.85
CA VAL A 642 21.72 1.98 4.54
C VAL A 642 21.42 3.33 3.91
N GLN A 643 21.89 3.54 2.68
CA GLN A 643 21.64 4.77 1.93
C GLN A 643 20.30 4.70 1.18
N LYS A 644 19.62 5.84 1.01
CA LYS A 644 18.49 5.94 0.08
C LYS A 644 18.94 5.50 -1.33
N GLY A 645 18.15 4.65 -1.99
CA GLY A 645 18.49 4.05 -3.29
C GLY A 645 19.35 2.79 -3.22
N GLN A 646 19.88 2.40 -2.05
CA GLN A 646 20.67 1.17 -1.91
C GLN A 646 19.78 -0.08 -2.07
N ARG A 647 20.23 -1.04 -2.88
CA ARG A 647 19.61 -2.38 -2.95
C ARG A 647 20.01 -3.18 -1.70
N VAL A 648 19.02 -3.70 -0.98
CA VAL A 648 19.17 -4.51 0.25
C VAL A 648 18.52 -5.87 0.00
N LYS A 649 19.22 -6.96 0.35
CA LYS A 649 18.75 -8.34 0.13
C LYS A 649 17.84 -8.77 1.28
N ILE A 650 16.69 -9.39 0.95
CA ILE A 650 15.71 -9.82 1.95
C ILE A 650 16.30 -10.99 2.77
N GLY A 651 16.15 -10.90 4.09
CA GLY A 651 16.65 -11.90 5.04
C GLY A 651 18.13 -11.78 5.40
N GLU A 652 18.88 -10.86 4.77
CA GLU A 652 20.28 -10.58 5.14
C GLU A 652 20.38 -9.25 5.89
N PRO A 653 20.79 -9.24 7.18
CA PRO A 653 20.90 -8.02 7.95
C PRO A 653 22.12 -7.18 7.54
N VAL A 654 21.92 -5.87 7.44
CA VAL A 654 23.00 -4.91 7.25
C VAL A 654 23.71 -4.70 8.59
N LYS A 655 24.96 -5.17 8.66
CA LYS A 655 25.82 -5.03 9.84
C LYS A 655 26.61 -3.72 9.81
N VAL A 656 26.59 -2.98 10.92
CA VAL A 656 27.57 -1.92 11.20
C VAL A 656 28.13 -2.08 12.60
N SER A 657 29.46 -2.04 12.72
CA SER A 657 30.19 -2.19 13.98
C SER A 657 30.44 -0.83 14.65
N PHE A 658 30.27 -0.80 15.97
CA PHE A 658 30.47 0.37 16.82
C PHE A 658 31.31 0.01 18.04
N PHE A 659 31.73 1.04 18.78
CA PHE A 659 32.23 0.89 20.14
C PHE A 659 31.71 2.02 21.04
N ARG A 660 31.58 1.75 22.34
CA ARG A 660 31.38 2.76 23.39
C ARG A 660 32.64 2.87 24.23
N GLN A 661 32.94 4.09 24.69
CA GLN A 661 33.88 4.31 25.78
C GLN A 661 33.10 4.32 27.09
N VAL A 662 33.42 3.40 28.00
CA VAL A 662 32.65 3.15 29.23
C VAL A 662 33.57 3.28 30.43
N ALA A 663 33.25 4.19 31.36
CA ALA A 663 34.01 4.36 32.59
C ALA A 663 33.75 3.22 33.60
N PRO A 664 34.71 2.88 34.48
CA PRO A 664 34.50 1.95 35.58
C PRO A 664 33.25 2.31 36.41
N GLY A 665 32.41 1.34 36.72
CA GLY A 665 31.18 1.54 37.51
C GLY A 665 30.03 2.24 36.79
N ALA A 666 30.15 2.57 35.50
CA ALA A 666 29.03 3.08 34.71
C ALA A 666 27.95 2.00 34.49
N THR A 667 26.69 2.44 34.27
CA THR A 667 25.61 1.53 33.88
C THR A 667 25.88 0.89 32.52
N LEU A 668 25.45 -0.36 32.35
CA LEU A 668 25.52 -1.10 31.09
C LEU A 668 24.15 -1.20 30.39
N MET A 669 23.16 -0.43 30.86
CA MET A 669 21.90 -0.20 30.17
C MET A 669 22.02 1.00 29.23
N TYR A 670 21.67 0.84 27.96
CA TYR A 670 21.73 1.92 26.97
C TYR A 670 20.43 2.03 26.16
N GLU A 671 20.08 3.26 25.80
CA GLU A 671 19.04 3.59 24.83
C GLU A 671 19.69 4.31 23.65
N ASP A 672 19.61 3.70 22.47
CA ASP A 672 20.12 4.27 21.22
C ASP A 672 18.98 4.62 20.29
N VAL A 673 19.06 5.78 19.62
CA VAL A 673 18.02 6.21 18.67
C VAL A 673 18.47 5.89 17.25
N LEU A 674 17.65 5.15 16.52
CA LEU A 674 17.76 4.96 15.09
C LEU A 674 16.93 6.03 14.38
N TYR A 675 17.46 6.58 13.30
CA TYR A 675 16.94 7.73 12.59
C TYR A 675 16.75 7.43 11.08
N ALA A 676 15.81 8.13 10.45
CA ALA A 676 15.55 8.14 9.02
C ALA A 676 15.88 9.52 8.42
N CYS A 677 16.22 9.54 7.14
CA CYS A 677 16.21 10.75 6.32
C CYS A 677 15.65 10.46 4.92
N ASP A 678 14.69 11.29 4.50
CA ASP A 678 13.95 11.11 3.23
C ASP A 678 14.59 11.89 2.06
N GLU A 679 15.48 12.83 2.37
CA GLU A 679 16.30 13.59 1.41
C GLU A 679 17.23 12.68 0.60
N ASP A 680 17.52 13.06 -0.66
CA ASP A 680 18.52 12.35 -1.47
C ASP A 680 19.92 12.47 -0.86
N VAL A 681 20.27 13.65 -0.35
CA VAL A 681 21.52 13.90 0.39
C VAL A 681 21.21 14.05 1.88
N CYS A 682 21.52 13.02 2.68
CA CYS A 682 21.31 13.06 4.11
C CYS A 682 22.19 14.12 4.81
N PRO A 683 21.62 15.03 5.63
CA PRO A 683 22.39 16.03 6.40
C PRO A 683 23.46 15.41 7.32
N GLU A 684 24.53 16.12 7.63
CA GLU A 684 25.66 15.64 8.46
C GLU A 684 25.29 15.46 9.94
N TYR A 685 24.32 16.22 10.45
CA TYR A 685 23.96 16.27 11.87
C TYR A 685 22.54 15.79 12.15
N THR A 686 22.34 14.89 13.11
CA THR A 686 21.02 14.36 13.51
C THR A 686 20.10 15.38 14.18
N LYS A 687 20.56 16.61 14.39
CA LYS A 687 19.73 17.75 14.80
C LYS A 687 19.09 18.52 13.64
N ASP A 688 19.41 18.17 12.39
CA ASP A 688 18.69 18.70 11.23
C ASP A 688 17.23 18.23 11.24
N PRO A 689 16.22 19.11 11.09
CA PRO A 689 14.81 18.73 11.19
C PRO A 689 14.33 17.76 10.10
N ARG A 690 15.11 17.53 9.03
CA ARG A 690 14.85 16.53 7.98
C ARG A 690 15.21 15.11 8.40
N ILE A 691 16.06 14.97 9.43
CA ILE A 691 16.36 13.67 10.06
C ILE A 691 15.31 13.43 11.14
N LYS A 692 14.64 12.28 11.09
CA LYS A 692 13.55 11.89 12.00
C LYS A 692 13.97 10.73 12.89
N GLU A 693 13.62 10.78 14.16
CA GLU A 693 13.73 9.64 15.07
C GLU A 693 12.72 8.56 14.64
N ILE A 694 13.17 7.31 14.55
CA ILE A 694 12.35 6.16 14.13
C ILE A 694 11.94 5.34 15.36
N VAL A 695 12.94 4.86 16.09
CA VAL A 695 12.80 3.87 17.17
C VAL A 695 13.97 3.99 18.14
N THR A 696 13.71 3.68 19.41
CA THR A 696 14.72 3.53 20.45
C THR A 696 15.08 2.05 20.60
N LEU A 697 16.35 1.71 20.38
CA LEU A 697 16.96 0.42 20.67
C LEU A 697 17.46 0.42 22.11
N THR A 698 16.73 -0.25 23.00
CA THR A 698 17.20 -0.50 24.38
C THR A 698 18.06 -1.75 24.40
N SER A 699 19.23 -1.67 25.05
CA SER A 699 20.15 -2.80 25.23
C SER A 699 20.58 -2.94 26.68
N ASP A 700 20.70 -4.20 27.13
CA ASP A 700 21.15 -4.60 28.45
C ASP A 700 22.48 -5.36 28.31
N LEU A 701 23.58 -4.66 28.57
CA LEU A 701 24.92 -5.24 28.61
C LEU A 701 25.33 -5.66 30.04
N SER A 702 24.44 -5.62 31.04
CA SER A 702 24.77 -5.92 32.45
C SER A 702 25.15 -7.38 32.69
N ARG A 703 24.93 -8.27 31.72
CA ARG A 703 25.35 -9.68 31.75
C ARG A 703 26.82 -9.86 31.37
N LYS A 704 27.45 -8.84 30.79
CA LYS A 704 28.89 -8.80 30.48
C LYS A 704 29.67 -8.20 31.64
N ASN A 705 30.87 -8.70 31.88
CA ASN A 705 31.80 -8.15 32.86
C ASN A 705 32.73 -7.13 32.19
N LEU A 706 32.61 -5.86 32.55
CA LEU A 706 33.33 -4.77 31.89
C LEU A 706 34.86 -4.99 31.85
N GLU A 707 35.43 -5.55 32.91
CA GLU A 707 36.87 -5.70 33.10
C GLU A 707 37.48 -6.92 32.41
N LYS A 708 36.67 -7.97 32.20
CA LYS A 708 37.10 -9.25 31.61
C LYS A 708 36.79 -9.34 30.12
N ASP A 709 35.68 -8.75 29.69
CA ASP A 709 35.09 -8.99 28.37
C ASP A 709 35.54 -7.94 27.33
N PHE A 710 36.14 -6.82 27.76
CA PHE A 710 36.42 -5.67 26.91
C PHE A 710 37.83 -5.09 27.06
N GLU A 711 38.29 -4.40 26.01
CA GLU A 711 39.60 -3.74 25.96
C GLU A 711 39.66 -2.61 27.00
N ARG A 712 40.52 -2.77 28.00
CA ARG A 712 40.89 -1.72 28.96
C ARG A 712 41.80 -0.70 28.29
N MET A 713 41.48 0.58 28.48
CA MET A 713 42.22 1.73 28.02
C MET A 713 42.62 2.58 29.23
N ASP A 714 43.92 2.86 29.39
CA ASP A 714 44.43 3.75 30.43
C ASP A 714 44.94 5.05 29.80
N THR A 715 44.51 6.19 30.34
CA THR A 715 44.84 7.53 29.85
C THR A 715 45.18 8.48 31.00
N PRO A 716 45.79 9.65 30.75
CA PRO A 716 45.98 10.68 31.77
C PRO A 716 44.68 11.15 32.45
N GLN A 717 43.54 10.97 31.80
CA GLN A 717 42.20 11.32 32.29
C GLN A 717 41.56 10.20 33.13
N GLY A 718 42.14 9.00 33.12
CA GLY A 718 41.67 7.82 33.86
C GLY A 718 41.59 6.55 33.01
N THR A 719 41.13 5.47 33.64
CA THR A 719 40.84 4.20 32.96
C THR A 719 39.43 4.22 32.38
N PHE A 720 39.24 3.66 31.18
CA PHE A 720 37.94 3.34 30.61
C PHE A 720 38.03 2.04 29.79
N TYR A 721 36.89 1.53 29.32
CA TYR A 721 36.80 0.30 28.53
C TYR A 721 36.16 0.56 27.17
N ARG A 722 36.60 -0.15 26.13
CA ARG A 722 35.98 -0.13 24.81
C ARG A 722 35.05 -1.32 24.64
N VAL A 723 33.76 -1.03 24.78
CA VAL A 723 32.69 -2.01 24.56
C VAL A 723 32.37 -2.04 23.08
N TYR A 724 32.87 -3.06 22.37
CA TYR A 724 32.58 -3.31 20.97
C TYR A 724 31.25 -4.05 20.80
N PHE A 725 30.44 -3.60 19.84
CA PHE A 725 29.16 -4.23 19.50
C PHE A 725 28.83 -3.98 18.02
N ASP A 726 28.03 -4.88 17.47
CA ASP A 726 27.47 -4.76 16.13
C ASP A 726 25.99 -4.40 16.24
N ILE A 727 25.52 -3.54 15.34
CA ILE A 727 24.09 -3.39 15.07
C ILE A 727 23.80 -4.10 13.76
N TYR A 728 22.87 -5.04 13.82
CA TYR A 728 22.32 -5.76 12.68
C TYR A 728 20.94 -5.18 12.35
N LEU A 729 20.81 -4.56 11.18
CA LEU A 729 19.57 -3.95 10.70
C LEU A 729 18.95 -4.80 9.58
N THR A 730 17.77 -5.37 9.82
CA THR A 730 17.00 -6.11 8.81
C THR A 730 15.89 -5.22 8.26
N LEU A 731 15.83 -5.11 6.94
CA LEU A 731 14.81 -4.39 6.17
C LEU A 731 14.14 -5.34 5.18
N ASP A 732 13.17 -6.13 5.63
CA ASP A 732 12.44 -7.08 4.77
C ASP A 732 11.22 -6.46 4.05
N GLY A 733 10.93 -5.18 4.34
CA GLY A 733 9.91 -4.37 3.70
C GLY A 733 8.59 -4.34 4.47
N SER A 734 8.30 -5.39 5.23
CA SER A 734 7.13 -5.55 6.09
C SER A 734 7.42 -5.15 7.53
N GLU A 735 8.61 -5.45 8.03
CA GLU A 735 9.06 -5.15 9.39
C GLU A 735 10.41 -4.39 9.38
N PHE A 736 10.65 -3.64 10.46
CA PHE A 736 11.95 -3.04 10.78
C PHE A 736 12.43 -3.71 12.06
N ASN A 737 13.58 -4.40 11.99
CA ASN A 737 14.21 -5.02 13.14
C ASN A 737 15.66 -4.57 13.23
N ALA A 738 16.07 -4.11 14.41
CA ALA A 738 17.46 -3.84 14.71
C ALA A 738 17.89 -4.56 16.00
N GLU A 739 19.03 -5.22 15.93
CA GLU A 739 19.58 -6.05 17.01
C GLU A 739 20.99 -5.58 17.36
N LEU A 740 21.22 -5.31 18.65
CA LEU A 740 22.55 -5.07 19.19
C LEU A 740 23.14 -6.41 19.62
N VAL A 741 24.24 -6.79 18.96
CA VAL A 741 24.98 -8.02 19.22
C VAL A 741 26.34 -7.67 19.82
N CYS A 742 26.69 -8.28 20.95
CA CYS A 742 27.97 -8.09 21.60
C CYS A 742 28.62 -9.45 21.86
N GLN A 743 29.81 -9.67 21.30
CA GLN A 743 30.54 -10.95 21.35
C GLN A 743 29.70 -12.16 20.87
N GLY A 744 28.84 -11.97 19.86
CA GLY A 744 27.98 -13.01 19.32
C GLY A 744 26.65 -13.25 20.06
N GLU A 745 26.40 -12.56 21.18
CA GLU A 745 25.13 -12.63 21.91
C GLU A 745 24.25 -11.40 21.62
N VAL A 746 22.94 -11.60 21.44
CA VAL A 746 21.98 -10.50 21.28
C VAL A 746 21.70 -9.89 22.66
N MET A 747 22.11 -8.62 22.84
CA MET A 747 22.01 -7.89 24.11
C MET A 747 20.93 -6.81 24.09
N GLY A 748 20.42 -6.47 22.90
CA GLY A 748 19.25 -5.61 22.71
C GLY A 748 18.57 -5.95 21.39
N ARG A 749 17.23 -5.85 21.36
CA ARG A 749 16.44 -5.96 20.13
C ARG A 749 15.35 -4.90 20.18
N CYS A 750 15.25 -4.09 19.13
CA CYS A 750 14.02 -3.38 18.83
C CYS A 750 13.43 -3.92 17.52
N SER A 751 12.34 -4.67 17.66
CA SER A 751 11.30 -4.64 16.62
C SER A 751 10.57 -3.31 16.81
N ALA A 752 10.47 -2.51 15.76
CA ALA A 752 10.02 -1.13 15.91
C ALA A 752 8.51 -1.02 16.16
N ARG A 753 8.15 -0.62 17.38
CA ARG A 753 6.92 0.13 17.66
C ARG A 753 7.24 1.62 17.56
N PHE A 754 6.96 2.18 16.39
CA PHE A 754 7.08 3.61 16.11
C PHE A 754 6.06 4.38 16.99
N ARG A 755 6.44 5.56 17.48
CA ARG A 755 5.60 6.42 18.33
C ARG A 755 4.79 7.43 17.51
#